data_AF-A0A0Q9MTM4-F1
#
_entry.id   AF-A0A0Q9MTM4-F1
#
_cell.length_a   1.000
_cell.length_b   1.000
_cell.length_c   1.000
_cell.angle_alpha   90.00
_cell.angle_beta   90.00
_cell.angle_gamma   90.00
#
_symmetry.space_group_name_H-M   'P 1'
#
loop_
_entity.id
_entity.type
_entity.pdbx_description
1 polymer ?
#
loop_
_entity_poly.entity_id
_entity_poly.type
_entity_poly.pdbx_seq_one_letter_code
_entity_poly.pdbx_strand_id
1 'polypeptide(L)'
;MNREKPLINVSRMLVVIMLLSLFAFAPVPAAAAGGELTHELNDLVAQAEALKIGNEEFPLQISNTDVGSDVNQAFPWVYTDELKDLNNALAFARDALTPAGEAIASLENAIVSFTGKIKADGSNPYFRLDPGSGKIPVIITAPTNAWTSRTPLDNRVPADFAGGTYKMIPYPFADSQGKADVLQINYVHNGKTTFGGMTLQSPLSPSVDVPAGSTIEFDVFYPKSAQGKFMRWRIRNAGSDIDSYLREYEYNNLNPDWIGSYNGETWLLKHHSITATTGTSSNFILELHGENGRPAETGMLLVANIKITAPDPNGVALPNVVNKENQSVVTPLKNVYNKQNGTFMVGTIGTGAVTGTRANHYEIFVDGNNLKADGTHPRGPSWLKSVTGEALSGATTTPGIGEYSLPTSSYQAIRDSGTPGQYKSHAHVLAWYNQAPAWMRQMIPATLSLGYNGTTDYYGLGNGVTTTVKVDKEMARRVQFNHTMYVMRHFLTTDTKYGSSISRGVIPFNSWDVLNEEVHESRHSETIPADPNSWRQTLKNTNWLSAMSDDLIGGDISEHYIYLLFKNAHIAAPNAKMAAAYKANYANLPEYMKLDGHDNVGSIDAYIVNDPPKLTYNDYDISNRTKARTVYNMVRALNTAWLSDPLYDGRPLIEDIGIQGHDSIGKTLASDNQYAMALYASLIDEGLLSGIAYSELDLKMPTNTPGGGAVAPAVLNVRQSDALGYEYALMYKLFNRFAPYIDHIISWGVAGSGWQGSYVLFDSQSNANAGYYGAVNPDRFVLGHSYLDDFFAGEYEKLQSSYAIDLGDLGIYTPGTGETKSLTATIAANNSVTPGSTFTAAVSLDSVTQSVYAQDITLSYDSSVFDYVSAAGATSNIQVLSEDTATPGKVRIISVNIGGVAGTSTPVLNITFKVKSGVQNTTGTIAVSQAKTGGPDGTVTTAALSSKTISVGAIQLDKTALNATITSAQSLYNAAIVGTRPGQYPQAAKDALLGAINTAIAIRDNASATQAQVDSALAVLNTSIDTFKATANKSTDINGDGDTNVGDLAIVAYHYGKNSTSADWAKAKVADMNADNKIDIWDLAYVATTIN
;
A
#
# COMPACT_ATOMS: atom_id res chain seq x y z
N MET A 1 21.29 -30.47 40.92
CA MET A 1 22.61 -29.83 40.78
C MET A 1 22.78 -29.45 39.32
N ASN A 2 22.98 -28.15 39.08
CA ASN A 2 23.40 -27.51 37.81
C ASN A 2 22.37 -27.55 36.67
N ARG A 3 22.16 -26.48 35.90
CA ARG A 3 22.71 -25.12 35.88
C ARG A 3 21.79 -24.31 34.97
N GLU A 4 21.52 -23.08 35.39
CA GLU A 4 21.00 -21.96 34.60
C GLU A 4 21.69 -21.82 33.24
N LYS A 5 20.94 -21.43 32.20
CA LYS A 5 21.35 -20.69 30.97
C LYS A 5 20.07 -20.09 30.30
N PRO A 6 20.14 -19.13 29.38
CA PRO A 6 20.10 -17.69 29.59
C PRO A 6 18.93 -17.05 28.80
N LEU A 7 17.73 -17.64 28.83
CA LEU A 7 16.60 -17.20 27.99
C LEU A 7 15.92 -15.89 28.45
N ILE A 8 16.18 -15.43 29.67
CA ILE A 8 15.43 -14.33 30.28
C ILE A 8 15.79 -12.96 29.66
N ASN A 9 17.00 -12.79 29.09
CA ASN A 9 17.46 -11.46 28.65
C ASN A 9 16.97 -11.04 27.25
N VAL A 10 16.55 -11.95 26.37
CA VAL A 10 16.09 -11.61 24.99
C VAL A 10 14.61 -11.22 24.96
N SER A 11 13.73 -11.97 25.64
CA SER A 11 12.31 -11.59 25.79
C SER A 11 12.13 -10.27 26.53
N ARG A 12 13.00 -9.96 27.50
CA ARG A 12 13.01 -8.68 28.22
C ARG A 12 13.36 -7.50 27.31
N MET A 13 14.32 -7.69 26.41
CA MET A 13 14.75 -6.64 25.47
C MET A 13 13.69 -6.38 24.38
N LEU A 14 13.00 -7.42 23.91
CA LEU A 14 11.85 -7.32 22.98
C LEU A 14 10.62 -6.65 23.60
N VAL A 15 10.30 -6.95 24.86
CA VAL A 15 9.20 -6.29 25.59
C VAL A 15 9.48 -4.78 25.75
N VAL A 16 10.74 -4.39 25.96
CA VAL A 16 11.15 -2.97 26.04
C VAL A 16 11.05 -2.27 24.70
N ILE A 17 11.43 -2.93 23.60
CA ILE A 17 11.28 -2.40 22.24
C ILE A 17 9.79 -2.26 21.87
N MET A 18 8.94 -3.21 22.27
CA MET A 18 7.48 -3.14 22.10
C MET A 18 6.85 -2.00 22.92
N LEU A 19 7.33 -1.74 24.14
CA LEU A 19 6.86 -0.63 24.99
C LEU A 19 7.33 0.76 24.50
N LEU A 20 8.40 0.84 23.70
CA LEU A 20 9.06 2.10 23.29
C LEU A 20 8.94 2.44 21.79
N SER A 21 8.18 1.68 21.00
CA SER A 21 8.11 1.76 19.53
C SER A 21 7.56 3.08 18.92
N LEU A 22 7.42 4.15 19.70
CA LEU A 22 6.93 5.47 19.27
C LEU A 22 7.91 6.64 19.43
N PHE A 23 9.18 6.42 19.80
CA PHE A 23 10.16 7.51 19.87
C PHE A 23 10.97 7.62 18.57
N ALA A 24 10.47 8.40 17.61
CA ALA A 24 11.27 8.87 16.49
C ALA A 24 12.26 9.95 16.98
N PHE A 25 13.53 9.59 17.12
CA PHE A 25 14.59 10.59 17.39
C PHE A 25 14.90 11.38 16.12
N ALA A 26 14.61 12.69 16.14
CA ALA A 26 15.17 13.61 15.16
C ALA A 26 16.59 14.03 15.61
N PRO A 27 17.63 13.86 14.78
CA PRO A 27 18.96 14.33 15.14
C PRO A 27 19.04 15.87 14.99
N VAL A 28 19.48 16.56 16.03
CA VAL A 28 19.80 18.00 16.00
C VAL A 28 21.31 18.18 16.30
N PRO A 29 22.04 19.10 15.64
CA PRO A 29 23.49 19.21 15.80
C PRO A 29 23.89 19.81 17.16
N ALA A 30 24.98 19.29 17.72
CA ALA A 30 25.47 19.56 19.07
C ALA A 30 25.95 21.01 19.33
N ALA A 31 25.55 21.58 20.48
CA ALA A 31 26.29 22.64 21.17
C ALA A 31 25.95 22.73 22.68
N ALA A 32 27.02 22.72 23.50
CA ALA A 32 27.13 23.08 24.92
C ALA A 32 26.60 22.07 25.98
N ALA A 33 27.54 21.41 26.67
CA ALA A 33 27.40 20.34 27.66
C ALA A 33 26.50 20.62 28.90
N GLY A 34 25.95 21.83 29.08
CA GLY A 34 24.91 22.12 30.10
C GLY A 34 23.47 21.96 29.59
N GLY A 35 23.26 22.15 28.28
CA GLY A 35 21.97 21.94 27.61
C GLY A 35 21.74 20.47 27.24
N GLU A 36 22.81 19.74 26.91
CA GLU A 36 22.76 18.29 26.63
C GLU A 36 22.24 17.48 27.81
N LEU A 37 22.74 17.73 29.04
CA LEU A 37 22.30 17.00 30.24
C LEU A 37 20.82 17.27 30.59
N THR A 38 20.30 18.46 30.30
CA THR A 38 18.89 18.77 30.58
C THR A 38 17.96 18.13 29.54
N HIS A 39 18.40 18.04 28.29
CA HIS A 39 17.67 17.32 27.24
C HIS A 39 17.67 15.81 27.50
N GLU A 40 18.83 15.25 27.81
CA GLU A 40 19.01 13.85 28.20
C GLU A 40 18.16 13.49 29.42
N LEU A 41 18.12 14.36 30.44
CA LEU A 41 17.25 14.17 31.60
C LEU A 41 15.76 14.18 31.22
N ASN A 42 15.32 15.10 30.36
CA ASN A 42 13.93 15.16 29.91
C ASN A 42 13.55 13.94 29.06
N ASP A 43 14.46 13.45 28.22
CA ASP A 43 14.27 12.24 27.41
C ASP A 43 14.18 11.00 28.32
N LEU A 44 15.03 10.90 29.34
CA LEU A 44 14.97 9.82 30.33
C LEU A 44 13.70 9.87 31.19
N VAL A 45 13.21 11.07 31.54
CA VAL A 45 11.91 11.25 32.22
C VAL A 45 10.76 10.82 31.31
N ALA A 46 10.78 11.17 30.03
CA ALA A 46 9.77 10.75 29.05
C ALA A 46 9.80 9.23 28.82
N GLN A 47 10.99 8.64 28.78
CA GLN A 47 11.21 7.20 28.65
C GLN A 47 10.67 6.43 29.86
N ALA A 48 10.99 6.88 31.08
CA ALA A 48 10.43 6.31 32.31
C ALA A 48 8.91 6.50 32.39
N GLU A 49 8.41 7.65 31.90
CA GLU A 49 7.01 7.93 31.50
C GLU A 49 6.33 6.80 30.74
N ALA A 50 6.82 6.59 29.51
CA ALA A 50 6.26 5.62 28.60
C ALA A 50 6.33 4.19 29.16
N LEU A 51 7.43 3.83 29.85
CA LEU A 51 7.59 2.51 30.47
C LEU A 51 6.52 2.20 31.53
N LYS A 52 6.01 3.21 32.23
CA LYS A 52 4.95 3.03 33.25
C LYS A 52 3.57 2.81 32.65
N ILE A 53 3.34 3.38 31.47
CA ILE A 53 2.04 3.34 30.79
C ILE A 53 1.96 2.11 29.88
N GLY A 54 3.07 1.77 29.23
CA GLY A 54 3.08 0.87 28.07
C GLY A 54 2.45 1.51 26.85
N ASN A 55 2.29 0.73 25.78
CA ASN A 55 1.61 1.22 24.57
C ASN A 55 0.11 0.86 24.62
N GLU A 56 -0.71 1.46 23.75
CA GLU A 56 -2.17 1.28 23.75
C GLU A 56 -2.61 -0.18 23.49
N GLU A 57 -1.80 -0.98 22.78
CA GLU A 57 -2.09 -2.38 22.43
C GLU A 57 -1.57 -3.39 23.48
N PHE A 58 -0.54 -3.01 24.24
CA PHE A 58 0.14 -3.81 25.25
C PHE A 58 0.40 -2.96 26.52
N PRO A 59 -0.67 -2.52 27.21
CA PRO A 59 -0.53 -1.69 28.40
C PRO A 59 0.17 -2.47 29.51
N LEU A 60 1.04 -1.79 30.25
CA LEU A 60 1.69 -2.40 31.40
C LEU A 60 0.67 -2.60 32.52
N GLN A 61 0.47 -3.86 32.94
CA GLN A 61 -0.45 -4.19 34.03
C GLN A 61 0.26 -4.19 35.38
N ILE A 62 -0.43 -3.72 36.41
CA ILE A 62 0.11 -3.68 37.78
C ILE A 62 -0.66 -4.70 38.62
N SER A 63 0.04 -5.75 39.04
CA SER A 63 -0.49 -6.77 39.94
C SER A 63 -0.42 -6.28 41.39
N ASN A 64 -1.55 -6.43 42.10
CA ASN A 64 -1.67 -6.18 43.53
C ASN A 64 -1.58 -7.46 44.36
N THR A 65 -1.47 -8.62 43.70
CA THR A 65 -1.26 -9.91 44.38
C THR A 65 0.20 -10.34 44.29
N ASP A 66 0.69 -11.07 45.30
CA ASP A 66 2.07 -11.59 45.37
C ASP A 66 2.37 -12.68 44.32
N VAL A 67 1.37 -13.06 43.53
CA VAL A 67 1.41 -14.16 42.54
C VAL A 67 0.92 -13.76 41.15
N GLY A 68 0.54 -12.51 40.91
CA GLY A 68 0.15 -12.04 39.57
C GLY A 68 -1.24 -12.49 39.12
N SER A 69 -2.09 -12.98 40.03
CA SER A 69 -3.35 -13.65 39.69
C SER A 69 -4.47 -12.70 39.22
N ASP A 70 -4.30 -11.41 39.47
CA ASP A 70 -5.26 -10.33 39.17
C ASP A 70 -4.97 -9.62 37.83
N VAL A 71 -3.90 -10.01 37.13
CA VAL A 71 -3.51 -9.48 35.82
C VAL A 71 -3.46 -10.60 34.80
N ASN A 72 -3.62 -10.25 33.51
CA ASN A 72 -3.43 -11.22 32.45
C ASN A 72 -1.93 -11.43 32.24
N GLN A 73 -1.42 -12.55 32.78
CA GLN A 73 0.01 -12.84 32.83
C GLN A 73 0.66 -12.96 31.44
N ALA A 74 -0.13 -13.09 30.35
CA ALA A 74 0.35 -13.16 28.97
C ALA A 74 0.80 -11.81 28.38
N PHE A 75 0.50 -10.69 29.03
CA PHE A 75 0.89 -9.32 28.63
C PHE A 75 1.98 -8.77 29.57
N PRO A 76 2.64 -7.64 29.26
CA PRO A 76 3.58 -7.02 30.20
C PRO A 76 2.92 -6.68 31.54
N TRP A 77 3.52 -7.15 32.64
CA TRP A 77 3.03 -6.86 34.00
C TRP A 77 4.15 -6.77 35.04
N VAL A 78 3.90 -6.07 36.15
CA VAL A 78 4.80 -5.95 37.32
C VAL A 78 4.03 -6.06 38.63
N TYR A 79 4.72 -6.38 39.72
CA TYR A 79 4.17 -6.17 41.06
C TYR A 79 4.20 -4.70 41.43
N THR A 80 3.24 -4.28 42.25
CA THR A 80 3.12 -2.89 42.72
C THR A 80 4.41 -2.36 43.37
N ASP A 81 5.11 -3.17 44.17
CA ASP A 81 6.36 -2.77 44.83
C ASP A 81 7.56 -2.65 43.87
N GLU A 82 7.51 -3.31 42.72
CA GLU A 82 8.60 -3.27 41.75
C GLU A 82 8.64 -1.95 40.96
N LEU A 83 7.49 -1.28 40.85
CA LEU A 83 7.31 0.04 40.25
C LEU A 83 7.79 1.19 41.15
N LYS A 84 7.96 0.93 42.45
CA LYS A 84 8.28 1.94 43.46
C LYS A 84 9.61 2.64 43.21
N ASP A 85 10.65 1.90 42.82
CA ASP A 85 11.98 2.47 42.59
C ASP A 85 12.01 3.41 41.38
N LEU A 86 11.28 3.06 40.31
CA LEU A 86 11.14 3.93 39.13
C LEU A 86 10.36 5.20 39.46
N ASN A 87 9.29 5.09 40.25
CA ASN A 87 8.52 6.25 40.72
C ASN A 87 9.37 7.18 41.60
N ASN A 88 10.20 6.61 42.48
CA ASN A 88 11.09 7.41 43.33
C ASN A 88 12.17 8.12 42.51
N ALA A 89 12.76 7.46 41.52
CA ALA A 89 13.74 8.08 40.63
C ALA A 89 13.12 9.17 39.75
N LEU A 90 11.90 8.97 39.24
CA LEU A 90 11.13 10.01 38.55
C LEU A 90 10.84 11.22 39.44
N ALA A 91 10.50 11.00 40.72
CA ALA A 91 10.30 12.07 41.67
C ALA A 91 11.62 12.82 41.98
N PHE A 92 12.71 12.07 42.17
CA PHE A 92 14.05 12.63 42.41
C PHE A 92 14.55 13.46 41.23
N ALA A 93 14.30 13.00 40.00
CA ALA A 93 14.66 13.71 38.78
C ALA A 93 13.82 14.97 38.50
N ARG A 94 12.62 15.07 39.07
CA ARG A 94 11.74 16.24 38.95
C ARG A 94 11.95 17.29 40.04
N ASP A 95 12.73 16.96 41.07
CA ASP A 95 13.10 17.93 42.09
C ASP A 95 14.11 18.92 41.51
N ALA A 96 13.74 20.20 41.47
CA ALA A 96 14.55 21.27 40.91
C ALA A 96 15.89 21.49 41.66
N LEU A 97 16.05 20.90 42.85
CA LEU A 97 17.28 20.96 43.64
C LEU A 97 18.23 19.79 43.36
N THR A 98 17.82 18.78 42.60
CA THR A 98 18.65 17.62 42.25
C THR A 98 19.63 17.97 41.13
N PRO A 99 20.94 17.71 41.28
CA PRO A 99 21.90 17.89 40.19
C PRO A 99 21.58 16.99 38.99
N ALA A 100 21.57 17.55 37.77
CA ALA A 100 21.16 16.83 36.55
C ALA A 100 21.94 15.52 36.32
N GLY A 101 23.25 15.49 36.59
CA GLY A 101 24.06 14.27 36.47
C GLY A 101 23.68 13.17 37.48
N GLU A 102 23.23 13.54 38.69
CA GLU A 102 22.76 12.59 39.70
C GLU A 102 21.34 12.10 39.37
N ALA A 103 20.49 12.99 38.84
CA ALA A 103 19.16 12.64 38.35
C ALA A 103 19.22 11.68 37.15
N ILE A 104 20.10 11.95 36.17
CA ILE A 104 20.37 11.06 35.03
C ILE A 104 20.83 9.70 35.55
N ALA A 105 21.89 9.65 36.36
CA ALA A 105 22.41 8.39 36.87
C ALA A 105 21.35 7.61 37.69
N SER A 106 20.50 8.31 38.46
CA SER A 106 19.41 7.69 39.22
C SER A 106 18.32 7.14 38.31
N LEU A 107 17.91 7.88 37.27
CA LEU A 107 16.90 7.45 36.31
C LEU A 107 17.42 6.31 35.45
N GLU A 108 18.64 6.39 34.93
CA GLU A 108 19.27 5.31 34.17
C GLU A 108 19.30 4.02 34.99
N ASN A 109 19.75 4.09 36.25
CA ASN A 109 19.78 2.93 37.14
C ASN A 109 18.38 2.39 37.44
N ALA A 110 17.40 3.27 37.66
CA ALA A 110 16.02 2.87 37.96
C ALA A 110 15.29 2.32 36.74
N ILE A 111 15.50 2.88 35.55
CA ILE A 111 14.97 2.39 34.27
C ILE A 111 15.54 1.01 34.00
N VAL A 112 16.86 0.83 34.13
CA VAL A 112 17.53 -0.46 33.96
C VAL A 112 17.01 -1.48 34.98
N SER A 113 16.87 -1.08 36.24
CA SER A 113 16.36 -1.95 37.32
C SER A 113 14.89 -2.34 37.09
N PHE A 114 14.02 -1.36 36.79
CA PHE A 114 12.58 -1.56 36.57
C PHE A 114 12.31 -2.41 35.33
N THR A 115 13.02 -2.13 34.23
CA THR A 115 13.01 -2.96 33.03
C THR A 115 13.37 -4.42 33.34
N GLY A 116 14.34 -4.62 34.23
CA GLY A 116 14.72 -5.94 34.74
C GLY A 116 13.67 -6.63 35.61
N LYS A 117 12.57 -5.96 36.00
CA LYS A 117 11.49 -6.50 36.84
C LYS A 117 10.18 -6.78 36.09
N ILE A 118 10.00 -6.26 34.87
CA ILE A 118 8.84 -6.52 34.01
C ILE A 118 8.73 -8.03 33.69
N LYS A 119 7.50 -8.56 33.80
CA LYS A 119 7.12 -9.96 33.61
C LYS A 119 6.15 -10.10 32.43
N ALA A 120 6.16 -11.26 31.81
CA ALA A 120 5.13 -11.79 30.94
C ALA A 120 5.35 -13.31 30.85
N ASP A 121 4.29 -14.11 30.92
CA ASP A 121 4.39 -15.57 30.94
C ASP A 121 4.21 -16.21 29.54
N GLY A 122 3.78 -15.42 28.54
CA GLY A 122 3.61 -15.85 27.15
C GLY A 122 2.59 -16.97 26.94
N SER A 123 1.63 -17.16 27.87
CA SER A 123 0.80 -18.38 27.96
C SER A 123 -0.33 -18.53 26.93
N ASN A 124 -0.48 -17.65 25.93
CA ASN A 124 -1.38 -17.89 24.78
C ASN A 124 -0.61 -18.64 23.66
N PRO A 125 -1.05 -19.84 23.23
CA PRO A 125 -0.22 -20.83 22.52
C PRO A 125 0.34 -20.48 21.13
N TYR A 126 0.19 -19.25 20.62
CA TYR A 126 0.64 -18.84 19.27
C TYR A 126 1.57 -17.62 19.25
N PHE A 127 2.37 -17.45 20.30
CA PHE A 127 3.37 -16.39 20.36
C PHE A 127 4.72 -17.00 20.73
N ARG A 128 5.46 -17.51 19.73
CA ARG A 128 6.82 -18.02 19.98
C ARG A 128 7.83 -16.93 19.69
N LEU A 129 8.14 -16.14 20.71
CA LEU A 129 9.39 -15.39 20.73
C LEU A 129 10.56 -16.39 20.87
N ASP A 130 11.22 -16.60 19.74
CA ASP A 130 12.47 -17.33 19.47
C ASP A 130 12.42 -18.88 19.35
N PRO A 131 12.32 -19.45 18.13
CA PRO A 131 12.57 -20.87 17.90
C PRO A 131 14.06 -21.28 17.94
N GLY A 132 15.02 -20.37 18.09
CA GLY A 132 16.46 -20.67 18.00
C GLY A 132 16.90 -21.03 16.58
N SER A 133 18.21 -21.30 16.39
CA SER A 133 18.86 -21.57 15.10
C SER A 133 18.50 -22.93 14.49
N GLY A 134 17.20 -23.20 14.36
CA GLY A 134 16.65 -24.18 13.46
C GLY A 134 17.27 -24.10 12.09
N LYS A 135 17.74 -25.25 11.59
CA LYS A 135 18.63 -25.38 10.44
C LYS A 135 18.18 -24.56 9.23
N ILE A 136 18.63 -23.31 9.16
CA ILE A 136 18.65 -22.54 7.92
C ILE A 136 19.58 -23.31 6.98
N PRO A 137 19.24 -23.46 5.69
CA PRO A 137 20.22 -23.92 4.72
C PRO A 137 21.43 -22.97 4.73
N VAL A 138 22.56 -23.42 5.26
CA VAL A 138 23.81 -22.67 5.21
C VAL A 138 24.56 -23.08 3.95
N ILE A 139 25.20 -22.12 3.32
CA ILE A 139 26.12 -22.41 2.22
C ILE A 139 27.30 -23.16 2.82
N ILE A 140 27.45 -24.43 2.46
CA ILE A 140 28.58 -25.24 2.91
C ILE A 140 29.74 -25.20 1.92
N THR A 141 29.45 -24.94 0.64
CA THR A 141 30.47 -24.71 -0.38
C THR A 141 29.86 -24.10 -1.65
N ALA A 142 30.72 -23.53 -2.49
CA ALA A 142 30.41 -23.07 -3.83
C ALA A 142 31.63 -23.28 -4.76
N PRO A 143 31.43 -23.38 -6.09
CA PRO A 143 32.53 -23.38 -7.05
C PRO A 143 33.29 -22.03 -7.07
N THR A 144 34.58 -22.08 -7.33
CA THR A 144 35.55 -20.94 -7.25
C THR A 144 35.60 -20.04 -8.48
N ASN A 145 34.62 -20.11 -9.37
CA ASN A 145 34.64 -19.50 -10.72
C ASN A 145 35.80 -19.96 -11.64
N ALA A 146 36.75 -20.76 -11.14
CA ALA A 146 37.79 -21.39 -11.93
C ALA A 146 37.21 -22.65 -12.59
N TRP A 147 36.69 -22.51 -13.80
CA TRP A 147 36.13 -23.62 -14.56
C TRP A 147 37.17 -24.23 -15.49
N THR A 148 37.14 -25.57 -15.61
CA THR A 148 37.93 -26.33 -16.58
C THR A 148 37.02 -27.33 -17.29
N SER A 149 37.30 -27.59 -18.58
CA SER A 149 36.66 -28.70 -19.29
C SER A 149 37.33 -30.01 -18.90
N ARG A 150 36.57 -31.09 -18.92
CA ARG A 150 37.07 -32.46 -18.77
C ARG A 150 36.43 -33.37 -19.80
N THR A 151 37.05 -34.51 -20.07
CA THR A 151 36.42 -35.56 -20.86
C THR A 151 35.07 -35.91 -20.24
N PRO A 152 33.98 -35.92 -21.03
CA PRO A 152 32.67 -36.31 -20.53
C PRO A 152 32.74 -37.66 -19.82
N LEU A 153 32.06 -37.74 -18.68
CA LEU A 153 32.11 -38.92 -17.82
C LEU A 153 31.48 -40.15 -18.47
N ASP A 154 30.65 -39.91 -19.48
CA ASP A 154 30.09 -40.92 -20.36
C ASP A 154 30.91 -40.99 -21.65
N ASN A 155 31.41 -42.18 -22.02
CA ASN A 155 32.33 -42.41 -23.16
C ASN A 155 31.69 -42.21 -24.54
N ARG A 156 30.61 -41.45 -24.60
CA ARG A 156 29.64 -41.39 -25.69
C ARG A 156 29.35 -39.92 -26.01
N VAL A 157 30.42 -39.15 -26.22
CA VAL A 157 30.29 -37.85 -26.92
C VAL A 157 29.85 -38.19 -28.33
N PRO A 158 28.70 -37.70 -28.80
CA PRO A 158 28.19 -38.14 -30.07
C PRO A 158 28.98 -37.43 -31.16
N ALA A 159 29.22 -38.11 -32.29
CA ALA A 159 30.03 -37.58 -33.39
C ALA A 159 29.47 -36.29 -34.00
N ASP A 160 28.25 -35.91 -33.65
CA ASP A 160 27.52 -34.74 -34.10
C ASP A 160 27.52 -33.58 -33.09
N PHE A 161 28.12 -33.73 -31.90
CA PHE A 161 28.44 -32.59 -31.04
C PHE A 161 29.63 -31.84 -31.65
N ALA A 162 29.38 -30.63 -32.17
CA ALA A 162 30.40 -29.86 -32.89
C ALA A 162 31.35 -29.10 -31.96
N GLY A 163 31.13 -29.20 -30.64
CA GLY A 163 31.92 -28.53 -29.62
C GLY A 163 31.13 -27.47 -28.87
N GLY A 164 31.79 -26.86 -27.90
CA GLY A 164 31.27 -25.71 -27.19
C GLY A 164 32.39 -25.01 -26.43
N THR A 165 32.13 -23.78 -25.99
CA THR A 165 33.09 -22.96 -25.25
C THR A 165 32.47 -22.50 -23.93
N TYR A 166 33.31 -22.16 -22.95
CA TYR A 166 32.85 -21.60 -21.69
C TYR A 166 33.77 -20.46 -21.26
N LYS A 167 33.23 -19.50 -20.52
CA LYS A 167 34.01 -18.44 -19.86
C LYS A 167 33.19 -17.81 -18.74
N MET A 168 33.87 -17.30 -17.71
CA MET A 168 33.23 -16.38 -16.77
C MET A 168 33.09 -15.01 -17.43
N ILE A 169 31.94 -14.36 -17.23
CA ILE A 169 31.71 -12.99 -17.67
C ILE A 169 31.08 -12.17 -16.53
N PRO A 170 31.28 -10.84 -16.50
CA PRO A 170 30.51 -9.97 -15.63
C PRO A 170 29.01 -10.17 -15.81
N TYR A 171 28.25 -10.02 -14.73
CA TYR A 171 26.79 -10.10 -14.76
C TYR A 171 26.22 -9.14 -15.83
N PRO A 172 25.58 -9.66 -16.89
CA PRO A 172 25.39 -8.86 -18.10
C PRO A 172 24.11 -8.02 -18.14
N PHE A 173 23.26 -8.08 -17.10
CA PHE A 173 21.97 -7.41 -17.06
C PHE A 173 22.03 -6.04 -16.35
N ALA A 174 21.03 -5.19 -16.60
CA ALA A 174 21.04 -3.77 -16.23
C ALA A 174 21.01 -3.52 -14.70
N ASP A 175 20.62 -4.51 -13.91
CA ASP A 175 20.52 -4.48 -12.44
C ASP A 175 21.79 -5.00 -11.73
N SER A 176 22.95 -4.90 -12.38
CA SER A 176 24.25 -5.43 -11.91
C SER A 176 24.76 -4.93 -10.55
N GLN A 177 23.99 -4.13 -9.80
CA GLN A 177 24.37 -3.67 -8.47
C GLN A 177 24.52 -4.86 -7.51
N GLY A 178 25.78 -5.27 -7.28
CA GLY A 178 26.16 -6.30 -6.31
C GLY A 178 26.03 -7.75 -6.79
N LYS A 179 25.82 -8.00 -8.09
CA LYS A 179 25.69 -9.36 -8.65
C LYS A 179 27.06 -9.95 -9.04
N ALA A 180 27.26 -11.24 -8.78
CA ALA A 180 28.50 -11.96 -9.09
C ALA A 180 28.62 -12.31 -10.59
N ASP A 181 29.85 -12.56 -11.05
CA ASP A 181 30.13 -13.07 -12.39
C ASP A 181 29.35 -14.37 -12.68
N VAL A 182 28.96 -14.54 -13.95
CA VAL A 182 28.18 -15.69 -14.41
C VAL A 182 29.01 -16.58 -15.33
N LEU A 183 28.78 -17.89 -15.25
CA LEU A 183 29.40 -18.86 -16.15
C LEU A 183 28.64 -18.87 -17.48
N GLN A 184 29.24 -18.32 -18.53
CA GLN A 184 28.74 -18.44 -19.89
C GLN A 184 29.13 -19.81 -20.47
N ILE A 185 28.16 -20.52 -21.03
CA ILE A 185 28.33 -21.79 -21.75
C ILE A 185 27.75 -21.63 -23.15
N ASN A 186 28.58 -21.79 -24.18
CA ASN A 186 28.17 -21.86 -25.58
C ASN A 186 28.26 -23.31 -26.06
N TYR A 187 27.28 -23.78 -26.83
CA TYR A 187 27.26 -25.15 -27.34
C TYR A 187 26.80 -25.21 -28.79
N VAL A 188 27.28 -26.23 -29.53
CA VAL A 188 26.87 -26.53 -30.90
C VAL A 188 26.49 -28.02 -31.01
N HIS A 189 25.26 -28.27 -31.42
CA HIS A 189 24.70 -29.61 -31.63
C HIS A 189 24.21 -29.74 -33.07
N ASN A 190 24.60 -30.79 -33.79
CA ASN A 190 24.23 -30.97 -35.20
C ASN A 190 22.97 -31.85 -35.43
N GLY A 191 22.30 -32.30 -34.37
CA GLY A 191 20.93 -32.82 -34.45
C GLY A 191 20.73 -34.25 -34.99
N LYS A 192 21.64 -35.19 -34.71
CA LYS A 192 21.60 -36.56 -35.26
C LYS A 192 21.45 -37.66 -34.19
N THR A 193 21.96 -37.49 -32.97
CA THR A 193 21.96 -38.53 -31.91
C THR A 193 21.82 -37.97 -30.49
N THR A 194 21.35 -38.77 -29.51
CA THR A 194 21.33 -38.42 -28.08
C THR A 194 22.68 -38.40 -27.39
N PHE A 195 22.81 -37.45 -26.41
CA PHE A 195 23.75 -37.34 -25.25
C PHE A 195 25.26 -37.42 -25.58
N GLY A 196 26.25 -36.95 -24.81
CA GLY A 196 26.36 -35.81 -23.89
C GLY A 196 27.33 -34.76 -24.47
N GLY A 197 27.03 -33.48 -24.26
CA GLY A 197 27.66 -32.37 -25.00
C GLY A 197 28.91 -31.80 -24.33
N MET A 198 28.76 -31.24 -23.13
CA MET A 198 29.87 -30.57 -22.45
C MET A 198 29.89 -30.90 -20.96
N THR A 199 31.08 -31.21 -20.45
CA THR A 199 31.33 -31.41 -19.02
C THR A 199 32.34 -30.37 -18.52
N LEU A 200 31.89 -29.56 -17.58
CA LEU A 200 32.67 -28.53 -16.92
C LEU A 200 32.86 -28.91 -15.46
N GLN A 201 34.01 -28.58 -14.90
CA GLN A 201 34.26 -28.72 -13.48
C GLN A 201 34.88 -27.45 -12.91
N SER A 202 34.56 -27.15 -11.65
CA SER A 202 35.21 -26.08 -10.90
C SER A 202 35.57 -26.56 -9.49
N PRO A 203 36.74 -26.18 -8.95
CA PRO A 203 37.07 -26.48 -7.56
C PRO A 203 36.03 -25.87 -6.63
N LEU A 204 35.62 -26.66 -5.63
CA LEU A 204 34.80 -26.21 -4.51
C LEU A 204 35.68 -25.53 -3.47
N SER A 205 35.23 -24.38 -2.96
CA SER A 205 35.93 -23.66 -1.89
C SER A 205 34.97 -23.31 -0.74
N PRO A 206 35.14 -23.95 0.44
CA PRO A 206 36.07 -25.05 0.71
C PRO A 206 35.63 -26.35 0.02
N SER A 207 36.54 -27.31 -0.14
CA SER A 207 36.13 -28.71 -0.37
C SER A 207 35.32 -29.20 0.83
N VAL A 208 34.29 -30.00 0.62
CA VAL A 208 33.31 -30.34 1.66
C VAL A 208 32.87 -31.79 1.58
N ASP A 209 32.53 -32.39 2.72
CA ASP A 209 31.75 -33.62 2.77
C ASP A 209 30.26 -33.26 2.74
N VAL A 210 29.59 -33.46 1.61
CA VAL A 210 28.20 -33.06 1.40
C VAL A 210 27.28 -33.94 2.25
N PRO A 211 26.60 -33.40 3.28
CA PRO A 211 25.76 -34.20 4.17
C PRO A 211 24.39 -34.53 3.56
N ALA A 212 23.70 -35.52 4.13
CA ALA A 212 22.34 -35.86 3.73
C ALA A 212 21.36 -34.69 3.92
N GLY A 213 20.43 -34.51 2.98
CA GLY A 213 19.48 -33.40 2.97
C GLY A 213 20.05 -32.09 2.42
N SER A 214 21.27 -32.09 1.90
CA SER A 214 21.84 -30.95 1.17
C SER A 214 21.13 -30.73 -0.16
N THR A 215 21.12 -29.48 -0.63
CA THR A 215 20.62 -29.10 -1.95
C THR A 215 21.71 -28.38 -2.74
N ILE A 216 21.64 -28.51 -4.06
CA ILE A 216 22.39 -27.73 -5.02
C ILE A 216 21.44 -26.66 -5.54
N GLU A 217 21.73 -25.43 -5.17
CA GLU A 217 20.99 -24.25 -5.58
C GLU A 217 21.78 -23.59 -6.72
N PHE A 218 21.12 -23.26 -7.82
CA PHE A 218 21.75 -22.53 -8.92
C PHE A 218 20.73 -21.82 -9.79
N ASP A 219 21.20 -20.78 -10.44
CA ASP A 219 20.42 -19.97 -11.36
C ASP A 219 20.84 -20.28 -12.78
N VAL A 220 19.87 -20.57 -13.65
CA VAL A 220 20.10 -20.72 -15.09
C VAL A 220 19.45 -19.54 -15.81
N PHE A 221 20.28 -18.79 -16.50
CA PHE A 221 19.85 -17.78 -17.45
C PHE A 221 19.93 -18.35 -18.85
N TYR A 222 18.88 -18.18 -19.62
CA TYR A 222 18.84 -18.62 -20.99
C TYR A 222 18.16 -17.55 -21.84
N PRO A 223 18.58 -17.39 -23.10
CA PRO A 223 17.88 -16.50 -23.99
C PRO A 223 16.49 -17.05 -24.22
N LYS A 224 15.48 -16.19 -24.29
CA LYS A 224 14.10 -16.60 -24.58
C LYS A 224 13.98 -17.31 -25.93
N SER A 225 14.86 -17.03 -26.89
CA SER A 225 14.98 -17.79 -28.15
C SER A 225 15.32 -19.28 -27.93
N ALA A 226 15.86 -19.64 -26.77
CA ALA A 226 16.11 -21.01 -26.34
C ALA A 226 14.97 -21.61 -25.48
N GLN A 227 13.92 -20.85 -25.19
CA GLN A 227 12.82 -21.31 -24.36
C GLN A 227 12.01 -22.42 -25.02
N GLY A 228 11.74 -23.46 -24.26
CA GLY A 228 11.14 -24.71 -24.72
C GLY A 228 12.01 -25.57 -25.62
N LYS A 229 13.27 -25.17 -25.84
CA LYS A 229 14.31 -26.11 -26.25
C LYS A 229 14.76 -26.85 -25.01
N PHE A 230 14.98 -28.15 -25.12
CA PHE A 230 15.11 -29.00 -23.95
C PHE A 230 16.53 -29.50 -23.80
N MET A 231 17.09 -29.32 -22.62
CA MET A 231 18.39 -29.86 -22.23
C MET A 231 18.26 -30.50 -20.85
N ARG A 232 19.09 -31.51 -20.60
CA ARG A 232 19.19 -32.14 -19.28
C ARG A 232 20.48 -31.70 -18.63
N TRP A 233 20.38 -31.40 -17.34
CA TRP A 233 21.53 -31.07 -16.51
C TRP A 233 21.82 -32.24 -15.59
N ARG A 234 23.09 -32.58 -15.51
CA ARG A 234 23.60 -33.53 -14.55
C ARG A 234 24.65 -32.83 -13.72
N ILE A 235 24.44 -32.87 -12.41
CA ILE A 235 25.36 -32.30 -11.45
C ILE A 235 25.92 -33.42 -10.61
N ARG A 236 27.23 -33.43 -10.43
CA ARG A 236 27.93 -34.49 -9.72
C ARG A 236 28.85 -33.95 -8.64
N ASN A 237 28.71 -34.55 -7.45
CA ASN A 237 29.65 -34.49 -6.33
C ASN A 237 30.53 -35.75 -6.37
N ALA A 238 31.78 -35.69 -5.89
CA ALA A 238 32.70 -36.83 -6.06
C ALA A 238 32.30 -38.06 -5.19
N GLY A 239 32.01 -39.20 -5.82
CA GLY A 239 31.86 -40.51 -5.18
C GLY A 239 30.74 -41.39 -5.74
N SER A 240 31.12 -42.51 -6.40
CA SER A 240 30.25 -43.49 -7.11
C SER A 240 29.40 -42.90 -8.25
N ASP A 241 28.86 -43.75 -9.13
CA ASP A 241 28.03 -43.33 -10.27
C ASP A 241 26.63 -42.85 -9.85
N ILE A 242 26.56 -41.97 -8.84
CA ILE A 242 25.31 -41.45 -8.29
C ILE A 242 25.24 -39.95 -8.59
N ASP A 243 24.27 -39.58 -9.41
CA ASP A 243 24.13 -38.23 -9.95
C ASP A 243 22.98 -37.49 -9.29
N SER A 244 23.17 -36.19 -9.06
CA SER A 244 22.06 -35.26 -8.82
C SER A 244 21.61 -34.77 -10.19
N TYR A 245 20.42 -35.17 -10.62
CA TYR A 245 19.91 -34.78 -11.94
C TYR A 245 18.61 -34.03 -11.81
N LEU A 246 18.45 -33.05 -12.70
CA LEU A 246 17.15 -32.53 -13.06
C LEU A 246 16.65 -33.41 -14.22
N ARG A 247 15.68 -34.30 -13.94
CA ARG A 247 15.02 -35.11 -14.97
C ARG A 247 13.61 -34.60 -15.18
N GLU A 248 13.48 -33.44 -15.81
CA GLU A 248 12.23 -33.00 -16.41
C GLU A 248 12.44 -31.80 -17.33
N TYR A 249 11.48 -31.63 -18.22
CA TYR A 249 11.49 -30.72 -19.36
C TYR A 249 11.10 -29.29 -18.99
N GLU A 250 11.78 -28.71 -18.00
CA GLU A 250 11.30 -27.52 -17.30
C GLU A 250 11.40 -26.19 -18.08
N TYR A 251 11.83 -26.22 -19.35
CA TYR A 251 11.80 -25.01 -20.20
C TYR A 251 10.41 -24.69 -20.79
N ASN A 252 9.36 -25.44 -20.46
CA ASN A 252 8.06 -25.30 -21.12
C ASN A 252 6.87 -24.88 -20.24
N ASN A 253 6.98 -24.89 -18.90
CA ASN A 253 5.76 -24.74 -18.07
C ASN A 253 5.97 -24.04 -16.71
N LEU A 254 6.95 -23.16 -16.60
CA LEU A 254 7.20 -22.40 -15.38
C LEU A 254 7.40 -20.94 -15.78
N ASN A 255 6.61 -20.02 -15.23
CA ASN A 255 6.81 -18.58 -15.29
C ASN A 255 8.24 -18.26 -14.79
N PRO A 256 9.21 -18.00 -15.68
CA PRO A 256 10.57 -17.66 -15.27
C PRO A 256 10.66 -16.15 -15.10
N ASP A 257 11.48 -15.70 -14.17
CA ASP A 257 11.65 -14.28 -13.92
C ASP A 257 12.37 -13.64 -15.11
N TRP A 258 11.80 -12.57 -15.67
CA TRP A 258 12.53 -11.72 -16.61
C TRP A 258 13.69 -11.06 -15.87
N ILE A 259 14.88 -11.10 -16.47
CA ILE A 259 16.09 -10.55 -15.82
C ILE A 259 16.72 -9.38 -16.57
N GLY A 260 16.45 -9.24 -17.87
CA GLY A 260 17.03 -8.18 -18.68
C GLY A 260 17.36 -8.61 -20.11
N SER A 261 17.95 -7.67 -20.85
CA SER A 261 18.40 -7.88 -22.23
C SER A 261 19.92 -7.93 -22.30
N TYR A 262 20.46 -8.86 -23.08
CA TYR A 262 21.89 -9.03 -23.32
C TYR A 262 22.14 -9.59 -24.72
N ASN A 263 23.11 -9.03 -25.45
CA ASN A 263 23.41 -9.35 -26.85
C ASN A 263 22.22 -9.22 -27.82
N GLY A 264 21.31 -8.28 -27.56
CA GLY A 264 20.14 -8.05 -28.42
C GLY A 264 19.04 -9.11 -28.28
N GLU A 265 19.14 -10.00 -27.29
CA GLU A 265 18.10 -10.94 -26.90
C GLU A 265 17.66 -10.68 -25.47
N THR A 266 16.43 -11.07 -25.11
CA THR A 266 16.03 -11.10 -23.70
C THR A 266 16.34 -12.44 -23.07
N TRP A 267 16.69 -12.36 -21.80
CA TRP A 267 17.08 -13.49 -20.98
C TRP A 267 16.06 -13.72 -19.88
N LEU A 268 15.89 -14.99 -19.55
CA LEU A 268 14.98 -15.48 -18.52
C LEU A 268 15.81 -16.18 -17.45
N LEU A 269 15.43 -16.01 -16.19
CA LEU A 269 16.03 -16.66 -15.03
C LEU A 269 15.13 -17.77 -14.51
N LYS A 270 15.72 -18.95 -14.26
CA LYS A 270 15.11 -19.96 -13.41
C LYS A 270 16.07 -20.37 -12.30
N HIS A 271 15.58 -20.27 -11.06
CA HIS A 271 16.24 -20.88 -9.91
C HIS A 271 15.92 -22.38 -9.83
N HIS A 272 16.94 -23.19 -9.64
CA HIS A 272 16.84 -24.63 -9.44
C HIS A 272 17.39 -25.02 -8.07
N SER A 273 16.61 -25.83 -7.36
CA SER A 273 16.99 -26.50 -6.11
C SER A 273 16.92 -28.00 -6.33
N ILE A 274 18.06 -28.68 -6.37
CA ILE A 274 18.12 -30.14 -6.58
C ILE A 274 18.72 -30.80 -5.35
N THR A 275 18.15 -31.92 -4.89
CA THR A 275 18.75 -32.72 -3.82
C THR A 275 20.18 -33.13 -4.20
N ALA A 276 21.14 -32.74 -3.39
CA ALA A 276 22.55 -33.03 -3.61
C ALA A 276 22.85 -34.48 -3.20
N THR A 277 23.66 -35.17 -4.00
CA THR A 277 24.21 -36.47 -3.63
C THR A 277 25.23 -36.28 -2.50
N THR A 278 25.13 -37.12 -1.47
CA THR A 278 26.00 -37.10 -0.28
C THR A 278 27.41 -37.60 -0.59
N GLY A 279 28.43 -37.02 0.06
CA GLY A 279 29.82 -37.50 0.01
C GLY A 279 30.87 -36.41 -0.18
N THR A 280 32.14 -36.82 -0.10
CA THR A 280 33.28 -35.91 -0.11
C THR A 280 33.54 -35.34 -1.49
N SER A 281 33.38 -34.03 -1.65
CA SER A 281 33.52 -33.33 -2.91
C SER A 281 34.52 -32.18 -2.82
N SER A 282 35.49 -32.18 -3.75
CA SER A 282 36.44 -31.09 -3.96
C SER A 282 36.20 -30.33 -5.27
N ASN A 283 35.30 -30.84 -6.12
CA ASN A 283 34.97 -30.23 -7.40
C ASN A 283 33.47 -30.35 -7.66
N PHE A 284 32.90 -29.27 -8.15
CA PHE A 284 31.55 -29.25 -8.69
C PHE A 284 31.64 -29.61 -10.17
N ILE A 285 30.88 -30.62 -10.60
CA ILE A 285 30.82 -31.05 -12.01
C ILE A 285 29.44 -30.71 -12.56
N LEU A 286 29.44 -29.94 -13.64
CA LEU A 286 28.25 -29.55 -14.40
C LEU A 286 28.31 -30.21 -15.78
N GLU A 287 27.31 -31.01 -16.10
CA GLU A 287 27.16 -31.67 -17.41
C GLU A 287 25.90 -31.20 -18.11
N LEU A 288 26.07 -30.79 -19.37
CA LEU A 288 24.99 -30.40 -20.27
C LEU A 288 24.79 -31.46 -21.37
N HIS A 289 23.60 -32.06 -21.44
CA HIS A 289 23.27 -33.11 -22.40
C HIS A 289 22.09 -32.74 -23.32
N GLY A 290 22.17 -33.21 -24.58
CA GLY A 290 21.10 -33.14 -25.59
C GLY A 290 20.31 -34.44 -25.74
N GLU A 291 19.10 -34.35 -26.32
CA GLU A 291 18.15 -35.47 -26.48
C GLU A 291 17.99 -35.98 -27.92
N ASN A 292 17.22 -37.06 -28.10
CA ASN A 292 17.09 -37.78 -29.38
C ASN A 292 16.09 -37.03 -30.26
N GLY A 293 16.41 -36.88 -31.54
CA GLY A 293 15.52 -36.20 -32.50
C GLY A 293 15.57 -34.67 -32.44
N ARG A 294 16.64 -34.09 -31.88
CA ARG A 294 16.86 -32.63 -31.86
C ARG A 294 17.27 -32.12 -33.26
N PRO A 295 16.74 -30.98 -33.73
CA PRO A 295 17.34 -30.25 -34.84
C PRO A 295 18.75 -29.74 -34.49
N ALA A 296 19.56 -29.43 -35.50
CA ALA A 296 20.82 -28.76 -35.28
C ALA A 296 20.59 -27.39 -34.62
N GLU A 297 21.38 -27.06 -33.59
CA GLU A 297 21.28 -25.81 -32.86
C GLU A 297 22.64 -25.33 -32.34
N THR A 298 22.78 -24.02 -32.24
CA THR A 298 23.85 -23.34 -31.50
C THR A 298 23.19 -22.50 -30.44
N GLY A 299 23.64 -22.60 -29.19
CA GLY A 299 23.00 -21.91 -28.06
C GLY A 299 24.00 -21.39 -27.04
N MET A 300 23.51 -20.48 -26.20
CA MET A 300 24.23 -19.88 -25.09
C MET A 300 23.36 -19.96 -23.83
N LEU A 301 23.98 -20.27 -22.70
CA LEU A 301 23.38 -20.26 -21.37
C LEU A 301 24.32 -19.54 -20.41
N LEU A 302 23.76 -18.92 -19.38
CA LEU A 302 24.54 -18.45 -18.25
C LEU A 302 24.11 -19.23 -17.02
N VAL A 303 25.06 -19.59 -16.16
CA VAL A 303 24.78 -20.24 -14.89
C VAL A 303 25.41 -19.42 -13.78
N ALA A 304 24.65 -19.10 -12.74
CA ALA A 304 25.17 -18.34 -11.61
C ALA A 304 24.62 -18.85 -10.27
N ASN A 305 25.07 -18.21 -9.18
CA ASN A 305 24.61 -18.48 -7.82
C ASN A 305 24.64 -19.96 -7.43
N ILE A 306 25.57 -20.72 -8.03
CA ILE A 306 25.77 -22.12 -7.73
C ILE A 306 26.29 -22.22 -6.30
N LYS A 307 25.54 -22.87 -5.44
CA LYS A 307 25.91 -23.12 -4.06
C LYS A 307 25.38 -24.48 -3.65
N ILE A 308 26.18 -25.21 -2.88
CA ILE A 308 25.69 -26.37 -2.16
C ILE A 308 25.32 -25.87 -0.78
N THR A 309 24.05 -26.01 -0.44
CA THR A 309 23.57 -25.70 0.90
C THR A 309 23.35 -27.00 1.66
N ALA A 310 23.58 -26.95 2.97
CA ALA A 310 23.19 -28.01 3.86
C ALA A 310 22.33 -27.44 4.98
N PRO A 311 21.46 -28.25 5.60
CA PRO A 311 20.88 -27.90 6.88
C PRO A 311 22.01 -27.50 7.84
N ASP A 312 21.94 -26.30 8.43
CA ASP A 312 22.97 -25.77 9.35
C ASP A 312 23.55 -26.88 10.25
N PRO A 313 24.84 -27.24 10.11
CA PRO A 313 25.44 -28.33 10.86
C PRO A 313 25.49 -28.03 12.36
N ASN A 314 25.51 -26.74 12.72
CA ASN A 314 25.48 -26.26 14.11
C ASN A 314 24.08 -25.89 14.57
N GLY A 315 23.11 -25.86 13.66
CA GLY A 315 21.71 -25.62 13.95
C GLY A 315 21.09 -26.83 14.64
N VAL A 316 20.36 -26.57 15.72
CA VAL A 316 19.54 -27.61 16.36
C VAL A 316 18.31 -27.79 15.46
N ALA A 317 18.05 -29.01 14.98
CA ALA A 317 16.84 -29.26 14.21
C ALA A 317 15.63 -28.89 15.08
N LEU A 318 14.76 -28.01 14.54
CA LEU A 318 13.55 -27.65 15.25
C LEU A 318 12.64 -28.86 15.33
N PRO A 319 11.92 -29.03 16.45
CA PRO A 319 10.88 -30.03 16.49
C PRO A 319 9.83 -29.72 15.43
N ASN A 320 9.16 -30.76 14.96
CA ASN A 320 7.99 -30.62 14.11
C ASN A 320 6.86 -29.92 14.88
N VAL A 321 6.09 -29.09 14.18
CA VAL A 321 4.88 -28.48 14.72
C VAL A 321 3.81 -29.54 14.87
N VAL A 322 3.16 -29.53 16.04
CA VAL A 322 1.94 -30.30 16.29
C VAL A 322 0.84 -29.31 16.53
N ASN A 323 0.00 -29.09 15.53
CA ASN A 323 -1.22 -28.30 15.68
C ASN A 323 -2.23 -29.11 16.50
N LYS A 324 -2.84 -28.48 17.49
CA LYS A 324 -3.71 -29.17 18.47
C LYS A 324 -5.17 -28.77 18.38
N GLU A 325 -5.45 -27.56 17.91
CA GLU A 325 -6.82 -27.07 17.82
C GLU A 325 -7.43 -27.47 16.48
N ASN A 326 -8.46 -28.30 16.55
CA ASN A 326 -9.19 -28.72 15.37
C ASN A 326 -9.97 -27.54 14.78
N GLN A 327 -10.08 -27.50 13.46
CA GLN A 327 -10.87 -26.49 12.72
C GLN A 327 -12.32 -26.36 13.21
N SER A 328 -12.91 -27.39 13.81
CA SER A 328 -14.26 -27.30 14.40
C SER A 328 -14.35 -26.47 15.70
N VAL A 329 -13.23 -26.18 16.35
CA VAL A 329 -13.17 -25.52 17.67
C VAL A 329 -12.72 -24.07 17.56
N VAL A 330 -11.84 -23.78 16.60
CA VAL A 330 -11.29 -22.43 16.40
C VAL A 330 -12.34 -21.47 15.80
N THR A 331 -12.15 -20.17 16.01
CA THR A 331 -13.05 -19.11 15.52
C THR A 331 -13.35 -19.27 14.01
N PRO A 332 -14.63 -19.31 13.61
CA PRO A 332 -14.99 -19.33 12.19
C PRO A 332 -14.42 -18.14 11.42
N LEU A 333 -13.80 -18.38 10.27
CA LEU A 333 -13.12 -17.31 9.51
C LEU A 333 -14.12 -16.28 8.99
N LYS A 334 -15.30 -16.72 8.52
CA LYS A 334 -16.42 -15.85 8.12
C LYS A 334 -16.99 -14.98 9.24
N ASN A 335 -16.72 -15.28 10.51
CA ASN A 335 -17.11 -14.40 11.61
C ASN A 335 -16.13 -13.24 11.77
N VAL A 336 -14.88 -13.43 11.34
CA VAL A 336 -13.83 -12.39 11.30
C VAL A 336 -14.01 -11.55 10.04
N TYR A 337 -14.13 -12.20 8.88
CA TYR A 337 -14.23 -11.57 7.57
C TYR A 337 -15.58 -11.84 6.94
N ASN A 338 -16.37 -10.79 6.78
CA ASN A 338 -17.63 -10.79 6.05
C ASN A 338 -18.02 -9.37 5.62
N LYS A 339 -18.91 -9.28 4.64
CA LYS A 339 -19.41 -8.01 4.11
C LYS A 339 -20.18 -7.18 5.16
N GLN A 340 -20.84 -7.80 6.14
CA GLN A 340 -21.58 -7.09 7.19
C GLN A 340 -20.66 -6.31 8.13
N ASN A 341 -19.44 -6.78 8.33
CA ASN A 341 -18.39 -6.12 9.12
C ASN A 341 -17.55 -5.13 8.28
N GLY A 342 -17.97 -4.80 7.05
CA GLY A 342 -17.25 -3.89 6.17
C GLY A 342 -16.01 -4.51 5.50
N THR A 343 -15.96 -5.84 5.42
CA THR A 343 -14.85 -6.57 4.77
C THR A 343 -15.35 -7.39 3.57
N PHE A 344 -14.73 -8.52 3.29
CA PHE A 344 -14.96 -9.37 2.12
C PHE A 344 -15.49 -10.74 2.52
N MET A 345 -16.04 -11.48 1.56
CA MET A 345 -16.46 -12.86 1.78
C MET A 345 -15.25 -13.78 1.78
N VAL A 346 -15.25 -14.78 2.68
CA VAL A 346 -14.22 -15.82 2.68
C VAL A 346 -14.76 -17.15 2.16
N GLY A 347 -13.95 -17.80 1.34
CA GLY A 347 -14.33 -19.00 0.63
C GLY A 347 -13.27 -20.09 0.60
N THR A 348 -13.66 -21.24 0.07
CA THR A 348 -12.79 -22.39 -0.14
C THR A 348 -13.27 -23.22 -1.33
N ILE A 349 -12.42 -24.09 -1.85
CA ILE A 349 -12.84 -25.08 -2.85
C ILE A 349 -13.89 -26.05 -2.29
N GLY A 350 -14.73 -26.59 -3.17
CA GLY A 350 -15.45 -27.84 -2.93
C GLY A 350 -16.81 -27.93 -3.64
N THR A 351 -17.27 -29.17 -3.82
CA THR A 351 -18.53 -29.50 -4.50
C THR A 351 -19.54 -30.15 -3.54
N GLY A 352 -20.82 -30.18 -3.92
CA GLY A 352 -21.85 -30.87 -3.14
C GLY A 352 -22.30 -30.10 -1.88
N ALA A 353 -22.92 -30.81 -0.95
CA ALA A 353 -23.52 -30.20 0.25
C ALA A 353 -22.48 -29.52 1.15
N VAL A 354 -22.80 -28.32 1.64
CA VAL A 354 -21.94 -27.51 2.50
C VAL A 354 -22.11 -27.96 3.95
N THR A 355 -21.13 -28.72 4.46
CA THR A 355 -21.13 -29.28 5.82
C THR A 355 -19.76 -29.13 6.50
N GLY A 356 -19.71 -29.35 7.82
CA GLY A 356 -18.46 -29.38 8.59
C GLY A 356 -17.68 -28.07 8.45
N THR A 357 -16.39 -28.16 8.13
CA THR A 357 -15.46 -27.03 7.98
C THR A 357 -15.93 -26.01 6.96
N ARG A 358 -16.46 -26.48 5.82
CA ARG A 358 -17.00 -25.61 4.77
C ARG A 358 -18.14 -24.75 5.33
N ALA A 359 -19.08 -25.39 6.02
CA ALA A 359 -20.19 -24.70 6.66
C ALA A 359 -19.74 -23.79 7.81
N ASN A 360 -18.71 -24.18 8.56
CA ASN A 360 -18.20 -23.44 9.70
C ASN A 360 -17.47 -22.17 9.27
N HIS A 361 -16.43 -22.28 8.42
CA HIS A 361 -15.51 -21.16 8.15
C HIS A 361 -15.87 -20.29 6.96
N TYR A 362 -16.64 -20.79 6.01
CA TYR A 362 -16.73 -20.18 4.68
C TYR A 362 -18.17 -19.92 4.24
N GLU A 363 -18.34 -18.99 3.30
CA GLU A 363 -19.64 -18.62 2.73
C GLU A 363 -19.70 -18.71 1.20
N ILE A 364 -18.56 -18.67 0.50
CA ILE A 364 -18.47 -18.78 -0.95
C ILE A 364 -17.60 -19.97 -1.37
N PHE A 365 -18.00 -20.67 -2.42
CA PHE A 365 -17.36 -21.92 -2.85
C PHE A 365 -17.11 -21.96 -4.36
N VAL A 366 -16.00 -22.59 -4.74
CA VAL A 366 -15.62 -22.82 -6.14
C VAL A 366 -15.43 -24.32 -6.39
N ASP A 367 -15.93 -24.80 -7.52
CA ASP A 367 -15.65 -26.15 -8.03
C ASP A 367 -14.42 -26.06 -8.94
N GLY A 368 -13.32 -26.68 -8.53
CA GLY A 368 -12.04 -26.54 -9.25
C GLY A 368 -11.99 -27.21 -10.64
N ASN A 369 -12.98 -28.01 -11.05
CA ASN A 369 -12.87 -28.76 -12.32
C ASN A 369 -14.16 -28.92 -13.13
N ASN A 370 -15.32 -29.10 -12.51
CA ASN A 370 -16.47 -29.66 -13.25
C ASN A 370 -17.14 -28.67 -14.20
N LEU A 371 -16.87 -27.37 -14.09
CA LEU A 371 -17.46 -26.34 -14.94
C LEU A 371 -16.55 -25.93 -16.13
N LYS A 372 -15.32 -26.45 -16.19
CA LYS A 372 -14.39 -26.24 -17.31
C LYS A 372 -14.93 -26.81 -18.62
N ALA A 373 -14.59 -26.17 -19.74
CA ALA A 373 -15.17 -26.45 -21.06
C ALA A 373 -15.05 -27.91 -21.53
N ASP A 374 -13.94 -28.60 -21.21
CA ASP A 374 -13.74 -30.02 -21.58
C ASP A 374 -14.83 -30.94 -21.01
N GLY A 375 -15.25 -30.68 -19.77
CA GLY A 375 -16.35 -31.40 -19.13
C GLY A 375 -17.73 -30.89 -19.53
N THR A 376 -17.89 -29.57 -19.74
CA THR A 376 -19.21 -28.96 -19.94
C THR A 376 -19.71 -28.93 -21.37
N HIS A 377 -18.82 -28.87 -22.37
CA HIS A 377 -19.16 -28.88 -23.80
C HIS A 377 -18.37 -29.95 -24.59
N PRO A 378 -18.42 -31.23 -24.18
CA PRO A 378 -17.56 -32.28 -24.72
C PRO A 378 -17.81 -32.61 -26.20
N ARG A 379 -18.94 -32.15 -26.78
CA ARG A 379 -19.41 -32.49 -28.12
C ARG A 379 -19.68 -31.22 -28.92
N GLY A 380 -19.14 -31.13 -30.13
CA GLY A 380 -19.36 -29.96 -31.00
C GLY A 380 -20.57 -30.08 -31.92
N PRO A 381 -21.07 -28.94 -32.46
CA PRO A 381 -22.25 -28.91 -33.30
C PRO A 381 -21.96 -29.35 -34.74
N SER A 382 -22.89 -30.11 -35.34
CA SER A 382 -22.73 -30.73 -36.67
C SER A 382 -22.66 -29.75 -37.85
N TRP A 383 -23.15 -28.52 -37.66
CA TRP A 383 -23.03 -27.45 -38.65
C TRP A 383 -21.65 -26.79 -38.66
N LEU A 384 -20.79 -27.04 -37.66
CA LEU A 384 -19.45 -26.48 -37.63
C LEU A 384 -18.58 -27.13 -38.71
N LYS A 385 -18.13 -26.31 -39.67
CA LYS A 385 -17.36 -26.74 -40.85
C LYS A 385 -16.08 -25.94 -40.98
N SER A 386 -15.11 -26.52 -41.66
CA SER A 386 -13.91 -25.79 -42.10
C SER A 386 -14.28 -24.76 -43.17
N VAL A 387 -13.36 -23.85 -43.47
CA VAL A 387 -13.47 -22.91 -44.61
C VAL A 387 -13.59 -23.61 -45.97
N THR A 388 -13.24 -24.90 -46.06
CA THR A 388 -13.42 -25.74 -47.26
C THR A 388 -14.74 -26.51 -47.26
N GLY A 389 -15.57 -26.37 -46.22
CA GLY A 389 -16.86 -27.05 -46.09
C GLY A 389 -16.80 -28.45 -45.45
N GLU A 390 -15.63 -28.89 -45.00
CA GLU A 390 -15.44 -30.21 -44.37
C GLU A 390 -15.96 -30.21 -42.92
N ALA A 391 -16.46 -31.36 -42.45
CA ALA A 391 -16.91 -31.48 -41.06
C ALA A 391 -15.72 -31.44 -40.08
N LEU A 392 -15.88 -30.74 -38.96
CA LEU A 392 -14.86 -30.76 -37.90
C LEU A 392 -14.90 -32.08 -37.12
N SER A 393 -13.72 -32.65 -36.85
CA SER A 393 -13.58 -33.85 -36.04
C SER A 393 -14.13 -33.60 -34.63
N GLY A 394 -15.00 -34.48 -34.15
CA GLY A 394 -15.68 -34.34 -32.85
C GLY A 394 -16.87 -33.35 -32.83
N ALA A 395 -17.14 -32.63 -33.92
CA ALA A 395 -18.27 -31.71 -34.05
C ALA A 395 -19.38 -32.32 -34.92
N THR A 396 -20.05 -33.34 -34.39
CA THR A 396 -21.05 -34.15 -35.12
C THR A 396 -22.43 -34.15 -34.47
N THR A 397 -22.62 -33.41 -33.38
CA THR A 397 -23.84 -33.47 -32.56
C THR A 397 -24.90 -32.49 -33.08
N THR A 398 -26.17 -32.88 -33.03
CA THR A 398 -27.26 -31.94 -33.33
C THR A 398 -27.22 -30.78 -32.34
N PRO A 399 -27.29 -29.52 -32.81
CA PRO A 399 -27.15 -28.37 -31.92
C PRO A 399 -28.18 -28.32 -30.81
N GLY A 400 -27.75 -27.94 -29.61
CA GLY A 400 -28.60 -27.68 -28.46
C GLY A 400 -28.09 -28.32 -27.17
N ILE A 401 -28.98 -28.48 -26.18
CA ILE A 401 -28.60 -28.98 -24.85
C ILE A 401 -27.91 -30.36 -24.86
N GLY A 402 -28.16 -31.17 -25.90
CA GLY A 402 -27.52 -32.47 -26.10
C GLY A 402 -26.01 -32.41 -26.33
N GLU A 403 -25.44 -31.24 -26.60
CA GLU A 403 -23.99 -31.03 -26.68
C GLU A 403 -23.34 -31.01 -25.29
N TYR A 404 -24.07 -30.55 -24.27
CA TYR A 404 -23.51 -30.16 -22.97
C TYR A 404 -23.63 -31.26 -21.90
N SER A 405 -22.77 -31.17 -20.89
CA SER A 405 -22.80 -32.02 -19.68
C SER A 405 -22.54 -31.16 -18.45
N LEU A 406 -23.60 -30.72 -17.78
CA LEU A 406 -23.52 -29.63 -16.80
C LEU A 406 -23.57 -30.18 -15.36
N PRO A 407 -22.67 -29.73 -14.44
CA PRO A 407 -22.55 -30.23 -13.06
C PRO A 407 -23.66 -29.71 -12.14
N THR A 408 -24.91 -29.92 -12.53
CA THR A 408 -26.11 -29.36 -11.89
C THR A 408 -26.18 -29.70 -10.42
N SER A 409 -25.99 -30.98 -10.08
CA SER A 409 -26.12 -31.48 -8.70
C SER A 409 -25.08 -30.89 -7.75
N SER A 410 -23.86 -30.63 -8.23
CA SER A 410 -22.78 -30.05 -7.42
C SER A 410 -23.15 -28.66 -6.90
N TYR A 411 -23.58 -27.76 -7.79
CA TYR A 411 -23.95 -26.39 -7.44
C TYR A 411 -25.33 -26.28 -6.80
N GLN A 412 -26.27 -27.14 -7.20
CA GLN A 412 -27.58 -27.21 -6.56
C GLN A 412 -27.44 -27.57 -5.08
N ALA A 413 -26.60 -28.56 -4.76
CA ALA A 413 -26.38 -28.96 -3.38
C ALA A 413 -25.77 -27.83 -2.53
N ILE A 414 -24.92 -26.96 -3.09
CA ILE A 414 -24.39 -25.78 -2.38
C ILE A 414 -25.53 -24.81 -2.05
N ARG A 415 -26.33 -24.43 -3.06
CA ARG A 415 -27.50 -23.54 -2.90
C ARG A 415 -28.48 -24.07 -1.84
N ASP A 416 -28.73 -25.39 -1.86
CA ASP A 416 -29.74 -26.05 -1.02
C ASP A 416 -29.24 -26.37 0.40
N SER A 417 -27.98 -26.11 0.73
CA SER A 417 -27.39 -26.46 2.05
C SER A 417 -27.68 -25.45 3.17
N GLY A 418 -28.24 -24.29 2.86
CA GLY A 418 -28.51 -23.22 3.82
C GLY A 418 -29.81 -22.48 3.53
N THR A 419 -30.07 -21.38 4.24
CA THR A 419 -31.14 -20.47 3.84
C THR A 419 -30.81 -19.83 2.49
N PRO A 420 -31.81 -19.47 1.64
CA PRO A 420 -31.56 -18.85 0.35
C PRO A 420 -30.56 -17.68 0.46
N GLY A 421 -29.50 -17.71 -0.35
CA GLY A 421 -28.43 -16.70 -0.36
C GLY A 421 -27.35 -16.85 0.72
N GLN A 422 -27.47 -17.80 1.64
CA GLN A 422 -26.47 -18.04 2.69
C GLN A 422 -25.13 -18.52 2.10
N TYR A 423 -25.19 -19.50 1.19
CA TYR A 423 -24.01 -20.04 0.53
C TYR A 423 -23.99 -19.63 -0.93
N LYS A 424 -22.84 -19.14 -1.36
CA LYS A 424 -22.62 -18.56 -2.68
C LYS A 424 -21.67 -19.45 -3.48
N SER A 425 -21.74 -19.33 -4.79
CA SER A 425 -20.82 -20.00 -5.69
C SER A 425 -20.07 -19.00 -6.55
N HIS A 426 -18.77 -19.24 -6.70
CA HIS A 426 -17.92 -18.65 -7.70
C HIS A 426 -17.77 -19.69 -8.82
N ALA A 427 -18.15 -19.35 -10.05
CA ALA A 427 -18.06 -20.25 -11.20
C ALA A 427 -16.69 -20.18 -11.88
N HIS A 428 -16.04 -21.34 -12.07
CA HIS A 428 -14.73 -21.44 -12.70
C HIS A 428 -14.72 -22.59 -13.73
N VAL A 429 -14.64 -22.36 -15.04
CA VAL A 429 -14.49 -21.11 -15.81
C VAL A 429 -15.24 -21.29 -17.14
N LEU A 430 -15.77 -20.21 -17.72
CA LEU A 430 -16.44 -20.26 -19.02
C LEU A 430 -15.48 -20.52 -20.20
N ALA A 431 -14.35 -19.81 -20.25
CA ALA A 431 -13.35 -19.95 -21.30
C ALA A 431 -11.91 -19.95 -20.77
N TRP A 432 -11.12 -20.89 -21.27
CA TRP A 432 -9.72 -21.06 -20.92
C TRP A 432 -8.97 -21.72 -22.09
N TYR A 433 -7.68 -21.42 -22.23
CA TYR A 433 -6.83 -22.05 -23.24
C TYR A 433 -6.57 -23.53 -22.93
N ASN A 434 -6.59 -23.90 -21.66
CA ASN A 434 -6.40 -25.26 -21.17
C ASN A 434 -7.75 -25.91 -20.81
N GLN A 435 -7.78 -27.25 -20.74
CA GLN A 435 -8.99 -28.03 -20.41
C GLN A 435 -10.24 -27.59 -21.20
N ALA A 436 -10.04 -27.38 -22.51
CA ALA A 436 -11.10 -27.25 -23.51
C ALA A 436 -11.15 -28.53 -24.38
N PRO A 437 -12.34 -28.91 -24.89
CA PRO A 437 -12.50 -30.14 -25.65
C PRO A 437 -11.71 -30.07 -26.96
N ALA A 438 -11.24 -31.23 -27.44
CA ALA A 438 -10.36 -31.30 -28.62
C ALA A 438 -10.94 -30.60 -29.85
N TRP A 439 -12.27 -30.65 -30.02
CA TRP A 439 -12.94 -30.05 -31.16
C TRP A 439 -12.94 -28.50 -31.13
N MET A 440 -12.91 -27.88 -29.95
CA MET A 440 -12.71 -26.44 -29.81
C MET A 440 -11.24 -26.08 -30.04
N ARG A 441 -10.32 -26.85 -29.43
CA ARG A 441 -8.89 -26.55 -29.52
C ARG A 441 -8.31 -26.67 -30.93
N GLN A 442 -8.94 -27.41 -31.85
CA GLN A 442 -8.48 -27.42 -33.25
C GLN A 442 -8.88 -26.16 -34.03
N MET A 443 -9.84 -25.35 -33.57
CA MET A 443 -10.34 -24.19 -34.31
C MET A 443 -9.29 -23.07 -34.37
N ILE A 444 -9.02 -22.55 -35.55
CA ILE A 444 -8.14 -21.40 -35.76
C ILE A 444 -8.78 -20.38 -36.74
N PRO A 445 -8.36 -19.10 -36.74
CA PRO A 445 -8.88 -18.09 -37.65
C PRO A 445 -8.71 -18.47 -39.12
N ALA A 446 -9.72 -18.15 -39.94
CA ALA A 446 -9.68 -18.34 -41.39
C ALA A 446 -8.56 -17.55 -42.08
N THR A 447 -8.26 -16.36 -41.57
CA THR A 447 -7.34 -15.37 -42.15
C THR A 447 -5.86 -15.70 -41.96
N LEU A 448 -5.53 -16.67 -41.10
CA LEU A 448 -4.15 -17.04 -40.78
C LEU A 448 -3.40 -17.55 -42.03
N SER A 449 -2.43 -16.78 -42.55
CA SER A 449 -1.82 -17.00 -43.87
C SER A 449 -0.72 -18.07 -43.92
N LEU A 450 -0.02 -18.32 -42.80
CA LEU A 450 1.02 -19.35 -42.65
C LEU A 450 0.76 -20.19 -41.40
N GLY A 451 0.98 -21.50 -41.48
CA GLY A 451 0.60 -22.45 -40.42
C GLY A 451 1.30 -22.16 -39.10
N TYR A 452 0.55 -22.33 -38.00
CA TYR A 452 0.84 -22.44 -36.55
C TYR A 452 2.17 -21.91 -35.95
N ASN A 453 3.29 -22.04 -36.63
CA ASN A 453 4.61 -21.68 -36.16
C ASN A 453 4.89 -20.16 -36.30
N GLY A 454 4.41 -19.38 -35.32
CA GLY A 454 5.24 -18.33 -34.73
C GLY A 454 5.35 -16.99 -35.45
N THR A 455 4.23 -16.36 -35.82
CA THR A 455 4.23 -14.89 -35.81
C THR A 455 4.20 -14.41 -34.36
N THR A 456 4.73 -13.21 -34.08
CA THR A 456 4.66 -12.56 -32.76
C THR A 456 3.22 -12.42 -32.25
N ASP A 457 2.29 -12.33 -33.21
CA ASP A 457 0.90 -11.97 -33.00
C ASP A 457 0.04 -13.18 -32.56
N TYR A 458 0.34 -14.41 -33.01
CA TYR A 458 -0.45 -15.62 -32.72
C TYR A 458 0.26 -16.64 -31.84
N TYR A 459 1.11 -16.14 -30.95
CA TYR A 459 1.86 -16.96 -30.05
C TYR A 459 0.92 -17.78 -29.13
N GLY A 460 0.89 -19.12 -29.28
CA GLY A 460 0.09 -20.06 -28.46
C GLY A 460 -1.08 -20.75 -29.17
N LEU A 461 -1.49 -20.25 -30.34
CA LEU A 461 -2.70 -20.64 -31.07
C LEU A 461 -2.64 -22.04 -31.71
N GLY A 462 -2.95 -23.12 -31.01
CA GLY A 462 -2.82 -24.51 -31.50
C GLY A 462 -2.07 -25.40 -30.52
N ASN A 463 -1.71 -24.87 -29.36
CA ASN A 463 -1.03 -25.63 -28.32
C ASN A 463 -1.88 -26.83 -27.86
N GLY A 464 -1.22 -27.98 -27.73
CA GLY A 464 -1.83 -29.21 -27.23
C GLY A 464 -2.72 -29.97 -28.23
N VAL A 465 -2.78 -29.57 -29.50
CA VAL A 465 -3.49 -30.33 -30.56
C VAL A 465 -2.56 -30.73 -31.70
N THR A 466 -2.82 -31.89 -32.29
CA THR A 466 -2.04 -32.45 -33.41
C THR A 466 -2.55 -31.99 -34.78
N THR A 467 -3.76 -31.43 -34.83
CA THR A 467 -4.41 -30.93 -36.05
C THR A 467 -5.14 -29.63 -35.76
N THR A 468 -5.14 -28.72 -36.74
CA THR A 468 -5.88 -27.46 -36.68
C THR A 468 -6.79 -27.33 -37.89
N VAL A 469 -7.91 -26.65 -37.71
CA VAL A 469 -8.94 -26.46 -38.73
C VAL A 469 -9.30 -24.98 -38.77
N LYS A 470 -9.09 -24.37 -39.93
CA LYS A 470 -9.54 -23.00 -40.20
C LYS A 470 -11.05 -22.95 -40.25
N VAL A 471 -11.64 -22.09 -39.45
CA VAL A 471 -13.08 -21.89 -39.34
C VAL A 471 -13.42 -20.44 -39.63
N ASP A 472 -14.56 -20.21 -40.29
CA ASP A 472 -15.11 -18.87 -40.51
C ASP A 472 -15.42 -18.18 -39.18
N LYS A 473 -15.08 -16.90 -39.06
CA LYS A 473 -15.22 -16.17 -37.79
C LYS A 473 -16.65 -16.11 -37.28
N GLU A 474 -17.66 -16.04 -38.15
CA GLU A 474 -19.06 -16.00 -37.73
C GLU A 474 -19.52 -17.35 -37.18
N MET A 475 -18.96 -18.45 -37.70
CA MET A 475 -19.17 -19.79 -37.13
C MET A 475 -18.54 -19.90 -35.74
N ALA A 476 -17.31 -19.41 -35.56
CA ALA A 476 -16.65 -19.39 -34.25
C ALA A 476 -17.40 -18.51 -33.24
N ARG A 477 -17.84 -17.31 -33.66
CA ARG A 477 -18.68 -16.41 -32.87
C ARG A 477 -19.98 -17.08 -32.43
N ARG A 478 -20.66 -17.79 -33.33
CA ARG A 478 -21.87 -18.55 -33.02
C ARG A 478 -21.62 -19.69 -32.02
N VAL A 479 -20.52 -20.44 -32.18
CA VAL A 479 -20.14 -21.49 -31.22
C VAL A 479 -19.96 -20.88 -29.83
N GLN A 480 -19.17 -19.81 -29.72
CA GLN A 480 -18.85 -19.21 -28.44
C GLN A 480 -20.09 -18.54 -27.80
N PHE A 481 -20.93 -17.89 -28.59
CA PHE A 481 -22.20 -17.32 -28.12
C PHE A 481 -23.10 -18.43 -27.56
N ASN A 482 -23.28 -19.52 -28.30
CA ASN A 482 -24.09 -20.66 -27.85
C ASN A 482 -23.53 -21.30 -26.59
N HIS A 483 -22.22 -21.55 -26.51
CA HIS A 483 -21.57 -22.08 -25.29
C HIS A 483 -21.87 -21.20 -24.08
N THR A 484 -21.71 -19.89 -24.21
CA THR A 484 -21.99 -18.91 -23.15
C THR A 484 -23.46 -18.96 -22.72
N MET A 485 -24.39 -18.97 -23.68
CA MET A 485 -25.82 -19.05 -23.37
C MET A 485 -26.17 -20.36 -22.69
N TYR A 486 -25.81 -21.51 -23.25
CA TYR A 486 -26.19 -22.81 -22.68
C TYR A 486 -25.57 -23.03 -21.30
N VAL A 487 -24.28 -22.72 -21.11
CA VAL A 487 -23.61 -22.94 -19.83
C VAL A 487 -24.17 -22.00 -18.75
N MET A 488 -24.23 -20.68 -18.99
CA MET A 488 -24.68 -19.75 -17.95
C MET A 488 -26.19 -19.82 -17.72
N ARG A 489 -27.01 -19.85 -18.79
CA ARG A 489 -28.48 -19.87 -18.67
C ARG A 489 -29.01 -21.15 -18.07
N HIS A 490 -28.29 -22.26 -18.20
CA HIS A 490 -28.64 -23.49 -17.50
C HIS A 490 -28.78 -23.25 -16.00
N PHE A 491 -27.88 -22.48 -15.39
CA PHE A 491 -27.95 -22.20 -13.96
C PHE A 491 -28.85 -20.99 -13.64
N LEU A 492 -28.77 -19.95 -14.47
CA LEU A 492 -29.37 -18.64 -14.18
C LEU A 492 -30.85 -18.49 -14.60
N THR A 493 -31.45 -19.50 -15.21
CA THR A 493 -32.87 -19.47 -15.65
C THR A 493 -33.62 -20.75 -15.30
N THR A 494 -34.94 -20.75 -15.45
CA THR A 494 -35.80 -21.94 -15.33
C THR A 494 -36.23 -22.53 -16.69
N ASP A 495 -35.68 -22.04 -17.80
CA ASP A 495 -36.10 -22.43 -19.15
C ASP A 495 -35.58 -23.82 -19.53
N THR A 496 -36.49 -24.71 -19.89
CA THR A 496 -36.19 -26.11 -20.26
C THR A 496 -35.26 -26.24 -21.46
N LYS A 497 -35.19 -25.25 -22.35
CA LYS A 497 -34.30 -25.32 -23.52
C LYS A 497 -32.82 -25.33 -23.14
N TYR A 498 -32.46 -24.73 -22.02
CA TYR A 498 -31.10 -24.75 -21.48
C TYR A 498 -30.88 -25.91 -20.49
N GLY A 499 -31.74 -26.94 -20.51
CA GLY A 499 -31.66 -28.09 -19.61
C GLY A 499 -32.04 -27.77 -18.16
N SER A 500 -32.78 -26.69 -17.93
CA SER A 500 -33.28 -26.25 -16.63
C SER A 500 -34.74 -26.66 -16.41
N SER A 501 -35.35 -26.28 -15.27
CA SER A 501 -36.77 -26.43 -15.00
C SER A 501 -37.25 -25.50 -13.88
N ILE A 502 -38.56 -25.21 -13.87
CA ILE A 502 -39.21 -24.45 -12.77
C ILE A 502 -39.06 -25.18 -11.43
N SER A 503 -39.18 -26.52 -11.43
CA SER A 503 -39.09 -27.32 -10.20
C SER A 503 -37.68 -27.32 -9.60
N ARG A 504 -36.63 -27.25 -10.42
CA ARG A 504 -35.24 -27.09 -9.95
C ARG A 504 -34.99 -25.68 -9.40
N GLY A 505 -35.64 -24.67 -9.99
CA GLY A 505 -35.38 -23.26 -9.72
C GLY A 505 -34.03 -22.78 -10.27
N VAL A 506 -33.70 -21.51 -10.04
CA VAL A 506 -32.41 -20.90 -10.41
C VAL A 506 -31.32 -21.31 -9.42
N ILE A 507 -30.10 -21.53 -9.93
CA ILE A 507 -28.89 -21.71 -9.13
C ILE A 507 -28.06 -20.44 -9.30
N PRO A 508 -28.13 -19.49 -8.34
CA PRO A 508 -27.45 -18.21 -8.46
C PRO A 508 -25.94 -18.38 -8.24
N PHE A 509 -25.17 -17.60 -8.99
CA PHE A 509 -23.73 -17.42 -8.79
C PHE A 509 -23.48 -16.00 -8.31
N ASN A 510 -22.48 -15.84 -7.44
CA ASN A 510 -22.03 -14.52 -7.00
C ASN A 510 -21.11 -13.88 -8.04
N SER A 511 -20.22 -14.69 -8.61
CA SER A 511 -19.22 -14.28 -9.59
C SER A 511 -18.90 -15.43 -10.53
N TRP A 512 -18.32 -15.11 -11.69
CA TRP A 512 -18.02 -16.08 -12.74
C TRP A 512 -16.72 -15.70 -13.46
N ASP A 513 -15.73 -16.58 -13.43
CA ASP A 513 -14.54 -16.46 -14.27
C ASP A 513 -14.93 -16.68 -15.74
N VAL A 514 -15.10 -15.58 -16.46
CA VAL A 514 -15.50 -15.59 -17.87
C VAL A 514 -14.31 -16.00 -18.75
N LEU A 515 -13.13 -15.49 -18.42
CA LEU A 515 -11.88 -15.78 -19.11
C LEU A 515 -10.77 -15.99 -18.09
N ASN A 516 -10.02 -17.09 -18.26
CA ASN A 516 -8.91 -17.44 -17.39
C ASN A 516 -7.57 -17.40 -18.15
N GLU A 517 -6.55 -16.79 -17.55
CA GLU A 517 -5.12 -16.92 -17.89
C GLU A 517 -4.70 -16.49 -19.30
N GLU A 518 -5.35 -15.46 -19.85
CA GLU A 518 -5.09 -15.04 -21.23
C GLU A 518 -3.78 -14.25 -21.38
N VAL A 519 -3.30 -13.53 -20.36
CA VAL A 519 -2.04 -12.78 -20.45
C VAL A 519 -0.85 -13.71 -20.21
N HIS A 520 0.12 -13.67 -21.13
CA HIS A 520 1.25 -14.59 -21.16
C HIS A 520 2.27 -14.32 -20.04
N GLU A 521 2.92 -15.38 -19.56
CA GLU A 521 3.95 -15.35 -18.52
C GLU A 521 5.43 -15.27 -18.99
N SER A 522 5.81 -16.03 -20.02
CA SER A 522 7.17 -16.55 -20.10
C SER A 522 7.77 -16.49 -21.51
N ARG A 523 6.96 -16.60 -22.57
CA ARG A 523 7.45 -16.74 -23.93
C ARG A 523 7.23 -15.53 -24.81
N HIS A 524 6.64 -14.45 -24.30
CA HIS A 524 6.68 -13.08 -24.84
C HIS A 524 6.94 -12.01 -23.74
N SER A 525 7.53 -12.41 -22.61
CA SER A 525 8.02 -11.49 -21.57
C SER A 525 9.25 -10.66 -21.98
N GLU A 526 9.53 -10.46 -23.27
CA GLU A 526 10.40 -9.34 -23.70
C GLU A 526 9.57 -8.10 -24.00
N THR A 527 8.32 -8.27 -24.43
CA THR A 527 7.40 -7.18 -24.74
C THR A 527 6.56 -6.80 -23.53
N ILE A 528 6.19 -7.76 -22.66
CA ILE A 528 5.47 -7.46 -21.41
C ILE A 528 6.29 -6.48 -20.52
N PRO A 529 7.61 -6.66 -20.30
CA PRO A 529 8.43 -5.71 -19.54
C PRO A 529 8.82 -4.45 -20.29
N ALA A 530 8.72 -4.40 -21.62
CA ALA A 530 9.13 -3.23 -22.40
C ALA A 530 8.00 -2.20 -22.56
N ASP A 531 6.75 -2.65 -22.65
CA ASP A 531 5.59 -1.76 -22.77
C ASP A 531 4.29 -2.45 -22.29
N PRO A 532 3.86 -2.25 -21.04
CA PRO A 532 2.59 -2.79 -20.57
C PRO A 532 1.38 -2.19 -21.30
N ASN A 533 1.54 -1.14 -22.12
CA ASN A 533 0.45 -0.57 -22.92
C ASN A 533 0.13 -1.42 -24.16
N SER A 534 1.06 -2.28 -24.59
CA SER A 534 0.91 -3.16 -25.75
C SER A 534 0.23 -4.51 -25.40
N TRP A 535 -0.72 -4.51 -24.47
CA TRP A 535 -1.37 -5.72 -23.91
C TRP A 535 -1.97 -6.67 -24.95
N ARG A 536 -2.38 -6.17 -26.12
CA ARG A 536 -2.94 -7.00 -27.20
C ARG A 536 -1.90 -7.98 -27.78
N GLN A 537 -0.61 -7.63 -27.74
CA GLN A 537 0.49 -8.48 -28.19
C GLN A 537 0.98 -9.47 -27.12
N THR A 538 0.40 -9.41 -25.92
CA THR A 538 0.85 -10.19 -24.76
C THR A 538 -0.11 -11.33 -24.44
N LEU A 539 -1.08 -11.61 -25.31
CA LEU A 539 -2.11 -12.62 -25.10
C LEU A 539 -1.66 -14.00 -25.59
N LYS A 540 -2.12 -15.07 -24.95
CA LYS A 540 -1.92 -16.47 -25.37
C LYS A 540 -2.71 -16.84 -26.62
N ASN A 541 -3.73 -16.04 -26.96
CA ASN A 541 -4.62 -16.25 -28.09
C ASN A 541 -5.27 -17.62 -28.05
N THR A 542 -6.13 -17.83 -27.04
CA THR A 542 -6.92 -19.06 -26.88
C THR A 542 -7.61 -19.46 -28.19
N ASN A 543 -7.26 -20.62 -28.74
CA ASN A 543 -7.58 -21.04 -30.12
C ASN A 543 -9.00 -20.71 -30.61
N TRP A 544 -10.00 -21.24 -29.90
CA TRP A 544 -11.42 -21.09 -30.27
C TRP A 544 -11.97 -19.68 -30.04
N LEU A 545 -11.36 -18.90 -29.15
CA LEU A 545 -11.69 -17.48 -28.95
C LEU A 545 -11.06 -16.62 -30.03
N SER A 546 -9.78 -16.82 -30.35
CA SER A 546 -9.09 -16.09 -31.41
C SER A 546 -9.73 -16.30 -32.77
N ALA A 547 -10.31 -17.49 -33.03
CA ALA A 547 -11.11 -17.77 -34.23
C ALA A 547 -12.34 -16.84 -34.41
N MET A 548 -12.77 -16.12 -33.37
CA MET A 548 -13.84 -15.11 -33.46
C MET A 548 -13.40 -13.79 -34.08
N SER A 549 -12.10 -13.60 -34.36
CA SER A 549 -11.52 -12.36 -34.87
C SER A 549 -10.75 -12.60 -36.18
N ASP A 550 -10.73 -11.58 -37.04
CA ASP A 550 -10.20 -11.62 -38.41
C ASP A 550 -8.69 -11.39 -38.53
N ASP A 551 -7.95 -11.30 -37.44
CA ASP A 551 -6.51 -11.00 -37.43
C ASP A 551 -6.14 -9.51 -37.54
N LEU A 552 -6.73 -8.66 -36.70
CA LEU A 552 -6.15 -7.36 -36.39
C LEU A 552 -6.05 -7.24 -34.87
N ILE A 553 -4.91 -7.66 -34.31
CA ILE A 553 -4.58 -7.40 -32.90
C ILE A 553 -4.69 -5.91 -32.61
N GLY A 554 -4.38 -5.03 -33.57
CA GLY A 554 -4.61 -3.58 -33.50
C GLY A 554 -5.94 -3.07 -34.08
N GLY A 555 -6.88 -3.95 -34.39
CA GLY A 555 -8.20 -3.62 -34.94
C GLY A 555 -9.17 -3.08 -33.90
N ASP A 556 -10.41 -2.87 -34.34
CA ASP A 556 -11.49 -2.37 -33.47
C ASP A 556 -11.61 -3.19 -32.19
N ILE A 557 -11.61 -2.50 -31.05
CA ILE A 557 -11.70 -3.12 -29.73
C ILE A 557 -13.03 -3.83 -29.53
N SER A 558 -14.12 -3.34 -30.13
CA SER A 558 -15.44 -3.97 -29.99
C SER A 558 -15.53 -5.31 -30.74
N GLU A 559 -14.60 -5.57 -31.66
CA GLU A 559 -14.49 -6.82 -32.42
C GLU A 559 -13.45 -7.78 -31.81
N HIS A 560 -12.74 -7.36 -30.75
CA HIS A 560 -11.75 -8.20 -30.08
C HIS A 560 -12.43 -9.36 -29.33
N TYR A 561 -11.84 -10.56 -29.38
CA TYR A 561 -12.48 -11.77 -28.85
C TYR A 561 -12.77 -11.71 -27.34
N ILE A 562 -11.91 -11.05 -26.55
CA ILE A 562 -12.16 -10.83 -25.11
C ILE A 562 -13.40 -9.94 -24.93
N TYR A 563 -13.51 -8.86 -25.70
CA TYR A 563 -14.65 -7.95 -25.63
C TYR A 563 -15.96 -8.67 -25.97
N LEU A 564 -15.96 -9.44 -27.05
CA LEU A 564 -17.12 -10.23 -27.49
C LEU A 564 -17.50 -11.31 -26.47
N LEU A 565 -16.53 -12.01 -25.89
CA LEU A 565 -16.75 -13.04 -24.87
C LEU A 565 -17.47 -12.44 -23.63
N PHE A 566 -16.99 -11.34 -23.09
CA PHE A 566 -17.63 -10.67 -21.96
C PHE A 566 -18.99 -10.07 -22.33
N LYS A 567 -19.12 -9.46 -23.53
CA LYS A 567 -20.42 -8.98 -24.04
C LYS A 567 -21.44 -10.10 -24.10
N ASN A 568 -21.04 -11.29 -24.56
CA ASN A 568 -21.89 -12.47 -24.60
C ASN A 568 -22.28 -12.95 -23.19
N ALA A 569 -21.37 -12.85 -22.21
CA ALA A 569 -21.66 -13.17 -20.82
C ALA A 569 -22.68 -12.19 -20.20
N HIS A 570 -22.59 -10.89 -20.51
CA HIS A 570 -23.64 -9.93 -20.11
C HIS A 570 -25.01 -10.27 -20.69
N ILE A 571 -25.08 -10.67 -21.97
CA ILE A 571 -26.34 -11.10 -22.60
C ILE A 571 -26.87 -12.41 -21.96
N ALA A 572 -25.98 -13.29 -21.51
CA ALA A 572 -26.33 -14.54 -20.83
C ALA A 572 -26.72 -14.36 -19.36
N ALA A 573 -26.31 -13.26 -18.74
CA ALA A 573 -26.68 -12.84 -17.38
C ALA A 573 -27.16 -11.38 -17.38
N PRO A 574 -28.30 -11.08 -18.02
CA PRO A 574 -28.74 -9.71 -18.22
C PRO A 574 -29.39 -9.18 -16.93
N ASN A 575 -29.10 -7.92 -16.63
CA ASN A 575 -29.97 -7.11 -15.79
C ASN A 575 -31.09 -6.48 -16.65
N ALA A 576 -31.97 -5.69 -16.04
CA ALA A 576 -33.07 -5.03 -16.75
C ALA A 576 -32.59 -4.06 -17.86
N LYS A 577 -31.45 -3.37 -17.67
CA LYS A 577 -30.90 -2.45 -18.67
C LYS A 577 -30.36 -3.20 -19.88
N MET A 578 -29.63 -4.30 -19.67
CA MET A 578 -29.16 -5.19 -20.75
C MET A 578 -30.33 -5.73 -21.56
N ALA A 579 -31.39 -6.22 -20.90
CA ALA A 579 -32.57 -6.74 -21.60
C ALA A 579 -33.24 -5.67 -22.48
N ALA A 580 -33.41 -4.45 -21.95
CA ALA A 580 -33.95 -3.32 -22.70
C ALA A 580 -33.05 -2.92 -23.89
N ALA A 581 -31.74 -2.83 -23.67
CA ALA A 581 -30.76 -2.45 -24.70
C ALA A 581 -30.68 -3.51 -25.81
N TYR A 582 -30.65 -4.79 -25.46
CA TYR A 582 -30.63 -5.89 -26.42
C TYR A 582 -31.90 -5.89 -27.29
N LYS A 583 -33.07 -5.70 -26.69
CA LYS A 583 -34.35 -5.58 -27.40
C LYS A 583 -34.39 -4.38 -28.34
N ALA A 584 -33.94 -3.21 -27.88
CA ALA A 584 -33.92 -1.99 -28.68
C ALA A 584 -33.00 -2.09 -29.90
N ASN A 585 -31.90 -2.85 -29.79
CA ASN A 585 -30.91 -2.98 -30.84
C ASN A 585 -31.03 -4.28 -31.66
N TYR A 586 -31.98 -5.18 -31.33
CA TYR A 586 -32.07 -6.53 -31.88
C TYR A 586 -32.01 -6.62 -33.41
N ALA A 587 -32.67 -5.70 -34.12
CA ALA A 587 -32.67 -5.66 -35.58
C ALA A 587 -31.28 -5.42 -36.19
N ASN A 588 -30.40 -4.72 -35.46
CA ASN A 588 -29.05 -4.35 -35.88
C ASN A 588 -27.98 -5.30 -35.33
N LEU A 589 -28.34 -6.26 -34.47
CA LEU A 589 -27.38 -7.22 -33.93
C LEU A 589 -26.92 -8.19 -35.03
N PRO A 590 -25.65 -8.66 -34.97
CA PRO A 590 -25.17 -9.74 -35.81
C PRO A 590 -26.05 -10.99 -35.69
N GLU A 591 -26.18 -11.75 -36.78
CA GLU A 591 -27.08 -12.91 -36.82
C GLU A 591 -26.73 -13.97 -35.77
N TYR A 592 -25.45 -14.20 -35.50
CA TYR A 592 -25.01 -15.15 -34.48
C TYR A 592 -25.44 -14.77 -33.06
N MET A 593 -25.75 -13.49 -32.81
CA MET A 593 -26.22 -13.01 -31.51
C MET A 593 -27.73 -13.11 -31.36
N LYS A 594 -28.52 -13.45 -32.39
CA LYS A 594 -30.00 -13.46 -32.36
C LYS A 594 -30.62 -14.74 -31.76
N LEU A 595 -29.90 -15.36 -30.82
CA LEU A 595 -30.33 -16.54 -30.06
C LEU A 595 -30.92 -17.70 -30.90
N ASP A 596 -30.53 -17.85 -32.16
CA ASP A 596 -31.00 -18.93 -33.06
C ASP A 596 -32.54 -19.17 -33.03
N GLY A 597 -33.33 -18.10 -32.82
CA GLY A 597 -34.79 -18.19 -32.71
C GLY A 597 -35.34 -18.67 -31.35
N HIS A 598 -34.51 -18.69 -30.32
CA HIS A 598 -34.89 -19.03 -28.94
C HIS A 598 -35.53 -17.88 -28.15
N ASP A 599 -35.51 -16.66 -28.68
CA ASP A 599 -36.22 -15.52 -28.13
C ASP A 599 -37.25 -14.95 -29.12
N ASN A 600 -38.21 -14.21 -28.58
CA ASN A 600 -39.25 -13.59 -29.39
C ASN A 600 -38.86 -12.14 -29.70
N VAL A 601 -38.22 -11.90 -30.84
CA VAL A 601 -37.84 -10.57 -31.35
C VAL A 601 -36.96 -9.80 -30.34
N GLY A 602 -35.91 -10.43 -29.82
CA GLY A 602 -34.98 -9.79 -28.88
C GLY A 602 -35.46 -9.70 -27.44
N SER A 603 -36.58 -10.34 -27.12
CA SER A 603 -37.18 -10.31 -25.78
C SER A 603 -36.46 -11.27 -24.82
N ILE A 604 -35.25 -10.92 -24.39
CA ILE A 604 -34.53 -11.63 -23.32
C ILE A 604 -35.03 -11.26 -21.91
N ASP A 605 -36.11 -10.48 -21.82
CA ASP A 605 -36.79 -10.02 -20.59
C ASP A 605 -37.17 -11.18 -19.64
N ALA A 606 -37.53 -12.34 -20.21
CA ALA A 606 -37.88 -13.54 -19.45
C ALA A 606 -36.69 -14.18 -18.71
N TYR A 607 -35.48 -13.68 -18.94
CA TYR A 607 -34.25 -14.23 -18.40
C TYR A 607 -33.45 -13.19 -17.58
N ILE A 608 -34.10 -12.11 -17.13
CA ILE A 608 -33.48 -11.12 -16.23
C ILE A 608 -33.08 -11.80 -14.93
N VAL A 609 -31.83 -11.57 -14.51
CA VAL A 609 -31.33 -11.93 -13.20
C VAL A 609 -31.37 -10.68 -12.34
N ASN A 610 -32.02 -10.73 -11.18
CA ASN A 610 -32.11 -9.59 -10.26
C ASN A 610 -30.71 -9.17 -9.78
N ASP A 611 -29.88 -10.17 -9.46
CA ASP A 611 -28.50 -10.02 -9.03
C ASP A 611 -27.62 -10.89 -9.94
N PRO A 612 -27.25 -10.41 -11.15
CA PRO A 612 -26.40 -11.18 -12.05
C PRO A 612 -25.03 -11.45 -11.41
N PRO A 613 -24.38 -12.60 -11.69
CA PRO A 613 -23.02 -12.83 -11.22
C PRO A 613 -22.10 -11.77 -11.78
N LYS A 614 -21.16 -11.31 -10.95
CA LYS A 614 -20.07 -10.46 -11.41
C LYS A 614 -19.19 -11.21 -12.40
N LEU A 615 -18.90 -10.57 -13.52
CA LEU A 615 -18.11 -11.16 -14.60
C LEU A 615 -16.62 -10.90 -14.37
N THR A 616 -15.84 -11.96 -14.14
CA THR A 616 -14.46 -11.89 -13.68
C THR A 616 -13.48 -12.27 -14.78
N TYR A 617 -12.41 -11.49 -14.94
CA TYR A 617 -11.20 -11.93 -15.62
C TYR A 617 -10.22 -12.47 -14.58
N ASN A 618 -9.81 -13.74 -14.68
CA ASN A 618 -9.01 -14.43 -13.67
C ASN A 618 -7.61 -14.79 -14.20
N ASP A 619 -6.56 -14.55 -13.43
CA ASP A 619 -5.19 -14.88 -13.84
C ASP A 619 -4.24 -15.10 -12.64
N TYR A 620 -3.17 -15.88 -12.85
CA TYR A 620 -2.10 -16.11 -11.87
C TYR A 620 -0.91 -15.18 -12.08
N ASP A 621 0.01 -15.19 -11.11
CA ASP A 621 1.24 -14.39 -11.09
C ASP A 621 0.98 -12.89 -11.28
N ILE A 622 -0.15 -12.41 -10.76
CA ILE A 622 -0.47 -10.98 -10.68
C ILE A 622 0.44 -10.27 -9.66
N SER A 623 1.09 -11.00 -8.76
CA SER A 623 2.21 -10.51 -7.96
C SER A 623 3.39 -10.04 -8.84
N ASN A 624 3.47 -10.42 -10.11
CA ASN A 624 4.37 -9.77 -11.06
C ASN A 624 3.83 -8.39 -11.47
N ARG A 625 4.48 -7.31 -11.01
CA ARG A 625 4.06 -5.92 -11.26
C ARG A 625 3.80 -5.60 -12.72
N THR A 626 4.62 -6.13 -13.62
CA THR A 626 4.48 -5.88 -15.06
C THR A 626 3.23 -6.58 -15.61
N LYS A 627 3.02 -7.85 -15.24
CA LYS A 627 1.81 -8.58 -15.64
C LYS A 627 0.56 -7.90 -15.08
N ALA A 628 0.58 -7.47 -13.81
CA ALA A 628 -0.51 -6.69 -13.21
C ALA A 628 -0.80 -5.41 -14.01
N ARG A 629 0.24 -4.68 -14.43
CA ARG A 629 0.06 -3.45 -15.21
C ARG A 629 -0.48 -3.72 -16.62
N THR A 630 -0.07 -4.80 -17.25
CA THR A 630 -0.62 -5.24 -18.53
C THR A 630 -2.11 -5.58 -18.44
N VAL A 631 -2.51 -6.33 -17.41
CA VAL A 631 -3.93 -6.65 -17.14
C VAL A 631 -4.73 -5.38 -16.84
N TYR A 632 -4.19 -4.47 -16.02
CA TYR A 632 -4.79 -3.15 -15.76
C TYR A 632 -5.07 -2.38 -17.06
N ASN A 633 -4.09 -2.28 -17.96
CA ASN A 633 -4.22 -1.57 -19.23
C ASN A 633 -5.24 -2.24 -20.17
N MET A 634 -5.26 -3.57 -20.20
CA MET A 634 -6.26 -4.33 -20.95
C MET A 634 -7.68 -4.02 -20.46
N VAL A 635 -7.91 -4.14 -19.16
CA VAL A 635 -9.23 -3.94 -18.56
C VAL A 635 -9.68 -2.50 -18.70
N ARG A 636 -8.79 -1.53 -18.46
CA ARG A 636 -9.09 -0.11 -18.69
C ARG A 636 -9.54 0.13 -20.14
N ALA A 637 -8.82 -0.39 -21.13
CA ALA A 637 -9.16 -0.21 -22.54
C ALA A 637 -10.51 -0.85 -22.90
N LEU A 638 -10.73 -2.11 -22.49
CA LEU A 638 -11.96 -2.85 -22.78
C LEU A 638 -13.18 -2.20 -22.11
N ASN A 639 -13.08 -1.85 -20.82
CA ASN A 639 -14.18 -1.28 -20.06
C ASN A 639 -14.48 0.17 -20.47
N THR A 640 -13.48 0.94 -20.91
CA THR A 640 -13.71 2.28 -21.49
C THR A 640 -14.50 2.19 -22.79
N ALA A 641 -14.15 1.25 -23.68
CA ALA A 641 -14.86 1.05 -24.94
C ALA A 641 -16.33 0.65 -24.70
N TRP A 642 -16.56 -0.22 -23.71
CA TRP A 642 -17.90 -0.69 -23.34
C TRP A 642 -18.88 0.42 -22.95
N LEU A 643 -18.40 1.53 -22.36
CA LEU A 643 -19.24 2.68 -22.00
C LEU A 643 -19.99 3.29 -23.20
N SER A 644 -19.49 3.07 -24.43
CA SER A 644 -20.09 3.55 -25.67
C SER A 644 -20.84 2.48 -26.47
N ASP A 645 -20.84 1.22 -26.01
CA ASP A 645 -21.54 0.14 -26.71
C ASP A 645 -23.06 0.35 -26.65
N PRO A 646 -23.80 0.11 -27.74
CA PRO A 646 -25.26 0.17 -27.72
C PRO A 646 -25.92 -0.78 -26.71
N LEU A 647 -25.21 -1.81 -26.24
CA LEU A 647 -25.67 -2.73 -25.21
C LEU A 647 -25.20 -2.37 -23.78
N TYR A 648 -24.51 -1.26 -23.56
CA TYR A 648 -24.03 -0.88 -22.23
C TYR A 648 -25.15 -0.92 -21.17
N ASP A 649 -24.99 -1.75 -20.14
CA ASP A 649 -26.03 -2.05 -19.16
C ASP A 649 -25.82 -1.39 -17.79
N GLY A 650 -24.87 -0.44 -17.73
CA GLY A 650 -24.50 0.25 -16.50
C GLY A 650 -23.48 -0.49 -15.63
N ARG A 651 -23.03 -1.68 -16.02
CA ARG A 651 -21.93 -2.42 -15.36
C ARG A 651 -20.66 -2.36 -16.21
N PRO A 652 -19.46 -2.37 -15.62
CA PRO A 652 -18.22 -2.58 -16.38
C PRO A 652 -18.28 -3.89 -17.18
N LEU A 653 -17.58 -3.96 -18.32
CA LEU A 653 -17.58 -5.16 -19.17
C LEU A 653 -16.90 -6.34 -18.47
N ILE A 654 -15.71 -6.10 -17.94
CA ILE A 654 -15.06 -6.92 -16.94
C ILE A 654 -15.39 -6.28 -15.59
N GLU A 655 -16.19 -6.94 -14.77
CA GLU A 655 -16.64 -6.38 -13.49
C GLU A 655 -15.59 -6.56 -12.40
N ASP A 656 -14.97 -7.73 -12.30
CA ASP A 656 -13.95 -8.00 -11.28
C ASP A 656 -12.64 -8.51 -11.90
N ILE A 657 -11.51 -8.22 -11.23
CA ILE A 657 -10.25 -8.92 -11.47
C ILE A 657 -10.09 -10.04 -10.45
N GLY A 658 -9.97 -11.27 -10.93
CA GLY A 658 -9.59 -12.45 -10.17
C GLY A 658 -8.08 -12.61 -10.14
N ILE A 659 -7.50 -12.55 -8.94
CA ILE A 659 -6.12 -12.87 -8.64
C ILE A 659 -6.11 -14.30 -8.12
N GLN A 660 -5.55 -15.26 -8.86
CA GLN A 660 -5.52 -16.65 -8.41
C GLN A 660 -4.80 -16.76 -7.07
N GLY A 661 -3.58 -16.21 -6.93
CA GLY A 661 -2.86 -16.23 -5.66
C GLY A 661 -2.21 -17.59 -5.33
N HIS A 662 -1.84 -18.35 -6.37
CA HIS A 662 -0.97 -19.53 -6.27
C HIS A 662 0.49 -19.13 -6.03
N ASP A 663 0.74 -18.48 -4.90
CA ASP A 663 1.99 -17.81 -4.61
C ASP A 663 2.97 -18.69 -3.80
N SER A 664 4.17 -18.16 -3.58
CA SER A 664 5.20 -18.77 -2.72
C SER A 664 5.62 -17.76 -1.65
N ILE A 665 5.91 -18.23 -0.43
CA ILE A 665 6.45 -17.37 0.62
C ILE A 665 7.66 -16.61 0.08
N GLY A 666 7.64 -15.29 0.21
CA GLY A 666 8.53 -14.41 -0.54
C GLY A 666 8.82 -13.12 0.20
N LYS A 667 10.00 -12.55 -0.04
CA LYS A 667 10.46 -11.33 0.67
C LYS A 667 9.64 -10.07 0.35
N THR A 668 8.95 -10.07 -0.79
CA THR A 668 8.19 -8.92 -1.32
C THR A 668 6.78 -9.28 -1.75
N LEU A 669 6.30 -10.49 -1.44
CA LEU A 669 5.04 -11.00 -1.99
C LEU A 669 3.87 -10.07 -1.63
N ALA A 670 3.78 -9.64 -0.38
CA ALA A 670 2.71 -8.77 0.09
C ALA A 670 2.79 -7.37 -0.56
N SER A 671 3.97 -6.76 -0.66
CA SER A 671 4.12 -5.44 -1.28
C SER A 671 3.96 -5.44 -2.81
N ASP A 672 4.26 -6.56 -3.48
CA ASP A 672 4.02 -6.71 -4.91
C ASP A 672 2.54 -6.94 -5.22
N ASN A 673 1.84 -7.72 -4.39
CA ASN A 673 0.38 -7.80 -4.46
C ASN A 673 -0.29 -6.46 -4.09
N GLN A 674 0.27 -5.69 -3.14
CA GLN A 674 -0.20 -4.33 -2.83
C GLN A 674 -0.19 -3.41 -4.06
N TYR A 675 0.87 -3.49 -4.88
CA TYR A 675 0.95 -2.73 -6.12
C TYR A 675 -0.16 -3.13 -7.10
N ALA A 676 -0.39 -4.44 -7.30
CA ALA A 676 -1.45 -4.93 -8.17
C ALA A 676 -2.85 -4.52 -7.68
N MET A 677 -3.13 -4.66 -6.39
CA MET A 677 -4.42 -4.26 -5.82
C MET A 677 -4.66 -2.75 -5.92
N ALA A 678 -3.62 -1.93 -5.77
CA ALA A 678 -3.72 -0.49 -5.97
C ALA A 678 -4.06 -0.10 -7.43
N LEU A 679 -3.48 -0.78 -8.42
CA LEU A 679 -3.86 -0.60 -9.82
C LEU A 679 -5.35 -0.86 -10.02
N TYR A 680 -5.86 -2.01 -9.57
CA TYR A 680 -7.26 -2.37 -9.81
C TYR A 680 -8.23 -1.54 -8.96
N ALA A 681 -7.87 -1.19 -7.72
CA ALA A 681 -8.64 -0.28 -6.89
C ALA A 681 -8.79 1.10 -7.54
N SER A 682 -7.76 1.60 -8.23
CA SER A 682 -7.88 2.84 -9.00
C SER A 682 -8.92 2.76 -10.13
N LEU A 683 -9.06 1.61 -10.81
CA LEU A 683 -10.13 1.41 -11.80
C LEU A 683 -11.52 1.36 -11.15
N ILE A 684 -11.61 0.83 -9.93
CA ILE A 684 -12.87 0.83 -9.15
C ILE A 684 -13.26 2.27 -8.78
N ASP A 685 -12.31 3.06 -8.29
CA ASP A 685 -12.53 4.48 -7.96
C ASP A 685 -12.99 5.29 -9.20
N GLU A 686 -12.52 4.92 -10.39
CA GLU A 686 -12.92 5.50 -11.68
C GLU A 686 -14.26 4.97 -12.23
N GLY A 687 -14.87 3.96 -11.60
CA GLY A 687 -16.08 3.30 -12.09
C GLY A 687 -15.87 2.39 -13.30
N LEU A 688 -14.61 2.09 -13.62
CA LEU A 688 -14.23 1.17 -14.70
C LEU A 688 -14.07 -0.27 -14.22
N LEU A 689 -14.17 -0.55 -12.92
CA LEU A 689 -14.19 -1.90 -12.35
C LEU A 689 -15.16 -1.89 -11.16
N SER A 690 -15.65 -3.07 -10.76
CA SER A 690 -16.59 -3.24 -9.65
C SER A 690 -15.95 -3.91 -8.42
N GLY A 691 -14.80 -4.56 -8.55
CA GLY A 691 -14.18 -5.31 -7.44
C GLY A 691 -12.93 -6.11 -7.81
N ILE A 692 -12.29 -6.64 -6.77
CA ILE A 692 -11.16 -7.56 -6.84
C ILE A 692 -11.57 -8.85 -6.14
N ALA A 693 -11.18 -10.00 -6.67
CA ALA A 693 -11.30 -11.29 -6.01
C ALA A 693 -9.91 -11.91 -5.86
N TYR A 694 -9.60 -12.50 -4.70
CA TYR A 694 -8.60 -13.57 -4.68
C TYR A 694 -9.34 -14.89 -4.80
N SER A 695 -9.13 -15.59 -5.90
CA SER A 695 -9.96 -16.74 -6.30
C SER A 695 -9.36 -18.08 -5.88
N GLU A 696 -8.03 -18.18 -5.67
CA GLU A 696 -7.33 -19.46 -5.55
C GLU A 696 -6.14 -19.44 -4.55
N LEU A 697 -6.23 -18.67 -3.46
CA LEU A 697 -5.11 -18.41 -2.54
C LEU A 697 -4.58 -19.69 -1.88
N ASP A 698 -3.30 -19.98 -2.11
CA ASP A 698 -2.49 -20.95 -1.38
C ASP A 698 -1.00 -20.58 -1.43
N LEU A 699 -0.19 -21.09 -0.49
CA LEU A 699 1.22 -20.69 -0.38
C LEU A 699 2.17 -21.89 -0.43
N LYS A 700 3.09 -21.88 -1.41
CA LYS A 700 4.23 -22.81 -1.43
C LYS A 700 5.33 -22.35 -0.48
N MET A 701 6.13 -23.33 -0.04
CA MET A 701 7.26 -23.09 0.86
C MET A 701 8.61 -23.42 0.17
N PRO A 702 9.23 -22.43 -0.50
CA PRO A 702 10.50 -22.62 -1.20
C PRO A 702 11.68 -22.86 -0.25
N THR A 703 12.80 -23.38 -0.76
CA THR A 703 13.99 -23.75 0.04
C THR A 703 14.64 -22.59 0.78
N ASN A 704 14.51 -21.38 0.25
CA ASN A 704 15.01 -20.15 0.85
C ASN A 704 14.11 -19.58 1.96
N THR A 705 12.94 -20.18 2.23
CA THR A 705 12.06 -19.79 3.34
C THR A 705 12.79 -19.93 4.68
N PRO A 706 12.54 -19.07 5.68
CA PRO A 706 13.04 -19.30 7.03
C PRO A 706 12.70 -20.72 7.52
N GLY A 707 13.72 -21.51 7.87
CA GLY A 707 13.56 -22.90 8.29
C GLY A 707 13.62 -23.95 7.16
N GLY A 708 13.86 -23.53 5.92
CA GLY A 708 14.01 -24.41 4.74
C GLY A 708 12.69 -24.68 4.01
N GLY A 709 12.78 -25.33 2.85
CA GLY A 709 11.61 -25.62 2.00
C GLY A 709 10.83 -26.85 2.46
N ALA A 710 9.55 -26.88 2.10
CA ALA A 710 8.67 -28.03 2.35
C ALA A 710 7.56 -28.10 1.30
N VAL A 711 7.11 -29.32 0.99
CA VAL A 711 5.98 -29.57 0.10
C VAL A 711 4.84 -30.13 0.93
N ALA A 712 3.68 -29.47 0.92
CA ALA A 712 2.50 -29.96 1.63
C ALA A 712 2.12 -31.37 1.08
N PRO A 713 1.63 -32.29 1.93
CA PRO A 713 1.19 -32.08 3.32
C PRO A 713 2.29 -32.39 4.35
N ALA A 714 3.57 -32.20 4.03
CA ALA A 714 4.65 -32.45 4.97
C ALA A 714 4.44 -31.68 6.28
N VAL A 715 4.81 -32.32 7.40
CA VAL A 715 4.76 -31.66 8.70
C VAL A 715 5.86 -30.62 8.75
N LEU A 716 5.48 -29.37 9.03
CA LEU A 716 6.40 -28.25 9.11
C LEU A 716 7.21 -28.29 10.40
N ASN A 717 8.47 -27.87 10.33
CA ASN A 717 9.20 -27.50 11.53
C ASN A 717 8.70 -26.14 12.06
N VAL A 718 9.06 -25.78 13.29
CA VAL A 718 8.57 -24.54 13.93
C VAL A 718 8.79 -23.31 13.04
N ARG A 719 10.02 -23.08 12.56
CA ARG A 719 10.34 -21.87 11.79
C ARG A 719 9.68 -21.81 10.42
N GLN A 720 9.50 -22.96 9.77
CA GLN A 720 8.69 -23.08 8.56
C GLN A 720 7.23 -22.69 8.81
N SER A 721 6.66 -23.20 9.91
CA SER A 721 5.29 -22.86 10.30
C SER A 721 5.16 -21.37 10.62
N ASP A 722 6.11 -20.79 11.34
CA ASP A 722 6.09 -19.37 11.67
C ASP A 722 6.19 -18.51 10.40
N ALA A 723 7.05 -18.87 9.43
CA ALA A 723 7.14 -18.18 8.14
C ALA A 723 5.85 -18.27 7.31
N LEU A 724 5.21 -19.45 7.30
CA LEU A 724 3.89 -19.62 6.67
C LEU A 724 2.84 -18.71 7.31
N GLY A 725 2.79 -18.68 8.64
CA GLY A 725 1.86 -17.82 9.37
C GLY A 725 2.14 -16.33 9.17
N TYR A 726 3.42 -15.94 9.12
CA TYR A 726 3.84 -14.55 8.91
C TYR A 726 3.42 -14.06 7.51
N GLU A 727 3.66 -14.85 6.46
CA GLU A 727 3.23 -14.49 5.10
C GLU A 727 1.70 -14.40 4.99
N TYR A 728 0.95 -15.37 5.54
CA TYR A 728 -0.52 -15.27 5.59
C TYR A 728 -0.98 -14.04 6.39
N ALA A 729 -0.29 -13.68 7.46
CA ALA A 729 -0.59 -12.47 8.23
C ALA A 729 -0.37 -11.19 7.40
N LEU A 730 0.74 -11.10 6.65
CA LEU A 730 0.97 -9.99 5.72
C LEU A 730 -0.12 -9.94 4.64
N MET A 731 -0.48 -11.07 4.04
CA MET A 731 -1.53 -11.13 3.02
C MET A 731 -2.92 -10.72 3.57
N TYR A 732 -3.31 -11.18 4.76
CA TYR A 732 -4.58 -10.77 5.36
C TYR A 732 -4.57 -9.32 5.88
N LYS A 733 -3.41 -8.78 6.28
CA LYS A 733 -3.26 -7.34 6.53
C LYS A 733 -3.44 -6.53 5.25
N LEU A 734 -2.87 -6.99 4.13
CA LEU A 734 -3.10 -6.43 2.81
C LEU A 734 -4.59 -6.48 2.44
N PHE A 735 -5.26 -7.61 2.63
CA PHE A 735 -6.69 -7.72 2.34
C PHE A 735 -7.53 -6.76 3.20
N ASN A 736 -7.20 -6.60 4.48
CA ASN A 736 -7.87 -5.62 5.34
C ASN A 736 -7.68 -4.18 4.85
N ARG A 737 -6.47 -3.84 4.37
CA ARG A 737 -6.18 -2.54 3.81
C ARG A 737 -7.03 -2.23 2.57
N PHE A 738 -7.31 -3.22 1.74
CA PHE A 738 -8.09 -3.08 0.51
C PHE A 738 -9.52 -3.60 0.64
N ALA A 739 -10.00 -3.89 1.85
CA ALA A 739 -11.26 -4.57 2.08
C ALA A 739 -12.47 -3.97 1.33
N PRO A 740 -12.60 -2.63 1.20
CA PRO A 740 -13.69 -2.03 0.44
C PRO A 740 -13.70 -2.36 -1.06
N TYR A 741 -12.57 -2.78 -1.62
CA TYR A 741 -12.40 -3.11 -3.03
C TYR A 741 -12.52 -4.60 -3.32
N ILE A 742 -12.56 -5.44 -2.28
CA ILE A 742 -12.50 -6.91 -2.40
C ILE A 742 -13.92 -7.49 -2.33
N ASP A 743 -14.31 -8.27 -3.33
CA ASP A 743 -15.56 -9.03 -3.29
C ASP A 743 -15.41 -10.27 -2.40
N HIS A 744 -14.40 -11.09 -2.67
CA HIS A 744 -14.12 -12.32 -1.92
C HIS A 744 -12.66 -12.76 -1.97
N ILE A 745 -12.27 -13.57 -0.98
CA ILE A 745 -11.00 -14.29 -0.89
C ILE A 745 -11.32 -15.78 -0.74
N ILE A 746 -10.88 -16.63 -1.67
CA ILE A 746 -11.06 -18.07 -1.65
C ILE A 746 -9.71 -18.74 -1.40
N SER A 747 -9.65 -19.63 -0.40
CA SER A 747 -8.49 -20.51 -0.21
C SER A 747 -8.61 -21.73 -1.10
N TRP A 748 -7.54 -22.08 -1.82
CA TRP A 748 -7.54 -23.21 -2.75
C TRP A 748 -7.31 -24.58 -2.08
N GLY A 749 -7.97 -24.79 -0.95
CA GLY A 749 -8.03 -26.07 -0.24
C GLY A 749 -8.73 -25.94 1.11
N VAL A 750 -9.41 -27.01 1.52
CA VAL A 750 -10.12 -27.03 2.81
C VAL A 750 -9.16 -27.38 3.96
N ALA A 751 -8.31 -28.39 3.76
CA ALA A 751 -7.35 -28.86 4.74
C ALA A 751 -6.25 -29.69 4.05
N GLY A 752 -5.04 -29.71 4.61
CA GLY A 752 -3.90 -30.48 4.10
C GLY A 752 -3.07 -29.70 3.09
N SER A 753 -3.35 -29.88 1.81
CA SER A 753 -2.54 -29.36 0.71
C SER A 753 -3.43 -28.81 -0.41
N GLY A 754 -3.00 -27.71 -1.01
CA GLY A 754 -3.42 -27.29 -2.35
C GLY A 754 -2.84 -28.21 -3.43
N TRP A 755 -3.27 -28.04 -4.68
CA TRP A 755 -2.92 -28.95 -5.78
C TRP A 755 -1.43 -28.94 -6.15
N GLN A 756 -0.72 -27.86 -5.83
CA GLN A 756 0.71 -27.70 -6.13
C GLN A 756 1.64 -28.11 -4.98
N GLY A 757 1.13 -28.84 -3.98
CA GLY A 757 1.89 -29.10 -2.75
C GLY A 757 2.04 -27.84 -1.89
N SER A 758 1.07 -26.94 -1.98
CA SER A 758 0.95 -25.66 -1.28
C SER A 758 0.20 -25.81 0.06
N TYR A 759 0.52 -24.99 1.05
CA TYR A 759 -0.13 -24.99 2.35
C TYR A 759 -1.34 -24.05 2.36
N VAL A 760 -2.44 -24.54 2.96
CA VAL A 760 -3.68 -23.79 3.22
C VAL A 760 -3.82 -23.51 4.72
N LEU A 761 -4.97 -23.02 5.19
CA LEU A 761 -5.15 -22.60 6.59
C LEU A 761 -5.24 -23.76 7.60
N PHE A 762 -5.57 -24.97 7.15
CA PHE A 762 -5.73 -26.15 7.99
C PHE A 762 -4.82 -27.29 7.50
N ASP A 763 -4.20 -28.03 8.43
CA ASP A 763 -3.31 -29.13 8.09
C ASP A 763 -4.03 -30.43 7.71
N SER A 764 -3.28 -31.49 7.38
CA SER A 764 -3.86 -32.78 6.96
C SER A 764 -4.63 -33.51 8.05
N GLN A 765 -4.47 -33.11 9.31
CA GLN A 765 -5.22 -33.58 10.46
C GLN A 765 -6.43 -32.67 10.78
N SER A 766 -6.74 -31.71 9.90
CA SER A 766 -7.83 -30.75 10.08
C SER A 766 -7.64 -29.83 11.29
N ASN A 767 -6.40 -29.60 11.70
CA ASN A 767 -6.09 -28.64 12.76
C ASN A 767 -5.68 -27.30 12.15
N ALA A 768 -6.02 -26.22 12.85
CA ALA A 768 -5.58 -24.87 12.51
C ALA A 768 -4.05 -24.80 12.57
N ASN A 769 -3.43 -24.42 11.44
CA ASN A 769 -2.00 -24.20 11.37
C ASN A 769 -1.66 -22.72 11.53
N ALA A 770 -0.37 -22.36 11.50
CA ALA A 770 0.07 -20.98 11.65
C ALA A 770 -0.54 -20.01 10.61
N GLY A 771 -0.85 -20.47 9.39
CA GLY A 771 -1.55 -19.69 8.38
C GLY A 771 -2.94 -19.23 8.84
N TYR A 772 -3.71 -20.11 9.51
CA TYR A 772 -4.99 -19.73 10.12
C TYR A 772 -4.82 -18.64 11.20
N TYR A 773 -3.83 -18.78 12.09
CA TYR A 773 -3.62 -17.80 13.16
C TYR A 773 -3.11 -16.45 12.62
N GLY A 774 -2.28 -16.47 11.58
CA GLY A 774 -1.89 -15.29 10.83
C GLY A 774 -3.09 -14.61 10.16
N ALA A 775 -3.98 -15.40 9.55
CA ALA A 775 -5.19 -14.86 8.92
C ALA A 775 -6.17 -14.25 9.94
N VAL A 776 -6.37 -14.86 11.11
CA VAL A 776 -7.36 -14.38 12.10
C VAL A 776 -6.92 -13.13 12.86
N ASN A 777 -5.61 -12.97 13.12
CA ASN A 777 -5.09 -11.80 13.80
C ASN A 777 -3.72 -11.41 13.24
N PRO A 778 -3.69 -10.75 12.07
CA PRO A 778 -2.45 -10.54 11.32
C PRO A 778 -1.45 -9.65 12.05
N ASP A 779 -1.88 -8.55 12.66
CA ASP A 779 -1.00 -7.65 13.40
C ASP A 779 -0.34 -8.34 14.59
N ARG A 780 -1.15 -9.06 15.39
CA ARG A 780 -0.62 -9.84 16.51
C ARG A 780 0.36 -10.91 16.06
N PHE A 781 0.07 -11.59 14.94
CA PHE A 781 0.93 -12.65 14.44
C PHE A 781 2.28 -12.08 13.99
N VAL A 782 2.28 -11.01 13.18
CA VAL A 782 3.50 -10.35 12.72
C VAL A 782 4.33 -9.83 13.90
N LEU A 783 3.74 -9.03 14.78
CA LEU A 783 4.42 -8.46 15.95
C LEU A 783 4.97 -9.54 16.89
N GLY A 784 4.32 -10.71 16.94
CA GLY A 784 4.77 -11.86 17.71
C GLY A 784 5.87 -12.70 17.11
N HIS A 785 6.17 -12.48 15.84
CA HIS A 785 7.20 -13.21 15.11
C HIS A 785 8.18 -12.25 14.42
N SER A 786 8.43 -11.08 15.02
CA SER A 786 9.31 -10.03 14.50
C SER A 786 10.78 -10.46 14.29
N TYR A 787 11.19 -11.61 14.84
CA TYR A 787 12.48 -12.22 14.47
C TYR A 787 12.54 -12.71 13.02
N LEU A 788 11.40 -12.74 12.30
CA LEU A 788 11.32 -12.99 10.87
C LEU A 788 11.43 -11.70 10.03
N ASP A 789 11.46 -10.52 10.65
CA ASP A 789 11.53 -9.23 9.96
C ASP A 789 12.77 -9.12 9.07
N ASP A 790 13.89 -9.77 9.41
CA ASP A 790 15.07 -9.81 8.54
C ASP A 790 14.78 -10.44 7.17
N PHE A 791 13.88 -11.43 7.10
CA PHE A 791 13.45 -12.04 5.85
C PHE A 791 12.37 -11.20 5.16
N PHE A 792 11.43 -10.65 5.94
CA PHE A 792 10.29 -9.84 5.47
C PHE A 792 10.53 -8.32 5.60
N ALA A 793 11.79 -7.89 5.43
CA ALA A 793 12.22 -6.56 5.83
C ALA A 793 11.41 -5.45 5.16
N GLY A 794 10.72 -4.65 5.98
CA GLY A 794 9.91 -3.53 5.54
C GLY A 794 8.52 -3.90 5.02
N GLU A 795 8.13 -5.17 4.94
CA GLU A 795 6.83 -5.56 4.38
C GLU A 795 5.68 -5.12 5.30
N TYR A 796 5.82 -5.27 6.62
CA TYR A 796 4.78 -4.86 7.57
C TYR A 796 4.55 -3.34 7.54
N GLU A 797 5.61 -2.54 7.44
CA GLU A 797 5.57 -1.08 7.35
C GLU A 797 4.90 -0.61 6.04
N LYS A 798 5.17 -1.30 4.93
CA LYS A 798 4.54 -1.00 3.63
C LYS A 798 3.03 -1.21 3.63
N LEU A 799 2.51 -2.05 4.53
CA LEU A 799 1.08 -2.34 4.65
C LEU A 799 0.35 -1.43 5.63
N GLN A 800 1.04 -0.46 6.25
CA GLN A 800 0.39 0.53 7.12
C GLN A 800 -0.48 1.49 6.30
N SER A 801 -1.63 1.89 6.85
CA SER A 801 -2.63 2.72 6.14
C SER A 801 -2.06 4.03 5.58
N SER A 802 -1.04 4.61 6.24
CA SER A 802 -0.36 5.83 5.81
C SER A 802 0.67 5.63 4.69
N TYR A 803 1.02 4.40 4.33
CA TYR A 803 2.03 4.13 3.33
C TYR A 803 1.51 4.50 1.93
N ALA A 804 2.21 5.41 1.26
CA ALA A 804 1.91 5.84 -0.10
C ALA A 804 2.36 4.78 -1.13
N ILE A 805 1.46 4.36 -2.01
CA ILE A 805 1.75 3.33 -3.02
C ILE A 805 2.13 4.01 -4.33
N ASP A 806 3.37 3.83 -4.77
CA ASP A 806 3.84 4.37 -6.05
C ASP A 806 3.45 3.44 -7.21
N LEU A 807 2.59 3.96 -8.10
CA LEU A 807 2.15 3.28 -9.33
C LEU A 807 2.97 3.69 -10.56
N GLY A 808 4.10 4.37 -10.35
CA GLY A 808 4.99 4.84 -11.41
C GLY A 808 4.41 6.04 -12.15
N ASP A 809 4.16 5.88 -13.45
CA ASP A 809 3.62 6.91 -14.33
C ASP A 809 2.18 7.33 -13.98
N LEU A 810 1.44 6.50 -13.23
CA LEU A 810 0.10 6.83 -12.72
C LEU A 810 0.14 7.65 -11.41
N GLY A 811 1.33 7.86 -10.85
CA GLY A 811 1.54 8.61 -9.61
C GLY A 811 1.27 7.80 -8.34
N ILE A 812 1.02 8.52 -7.25
CA ILE A 812 0.82 7.93 -5.93
C ILE A 812 -0.66 7.59 -5.72
N TYR A 813 -0.92 6.36 -5.32
CA TYR A 813 -2.23 5.88 -4.91
C TYR A 813 -2.30 5.66 -3.40
N THR A 814 -3.44 6.01 -2.81
CA THR A 814 -3.79 5.70 -1.42
C THR A 814 -5.17 5.08 -1.42
N PRO A 815 -5.34 3.82 -0.98
CA PRO A 815 -6.65 3.17 -0.95
C PRO A 815 -7.66 4.00 -0.15
N GLY A 816 -8.81 4.28 -0.75
CA GLY A 816 -9.92 4.98 -0.10
C GLY A 816 -10.85 4.04 0.66
N THR A 817 -12.05 4.52 0.99
CA THR A 817 -13.11 3.73 1.66
C THR A 817 -13.91 2.84 0.70
N GLY A 818 -13.47 2.66 -0.56
CA GLY A 818 -14.16 1.86 -1.60
C GLY A 818 -15.48 2.42 -2.11
N GLU A 819 -15.78 3.69 -1.82
CA GLU A 819 -16.87 4.39 -2.49
C GLU A 819 -16.41 4.81 -3.90
N THR A 820 -17.18 4.46 -4.94
CA THR A 820 -17.00 5.00 -6.28
C THR A 820 -17.01 6.52 -6.19
N LYS A 821 -15.92 7.18 -6.57
CA LYS A 821 -15.82 8.64 -6.42
C LYS A 821 -16.71 9.30 -7.47
N SER A 822 -17.97 9.53 -7.11
CA SER A 822 -18.90 10.34 -7.89
C SER A 822 -18.40 11.79 -7.98
N LEU A 823 -18.71 12.48 -9.10
CA LEU A 823 -18.39 13.90 -9.28
C LEU A 823 -18.78 14.69 -8.03
N THR A 824 -17.83 15.33 -7.37
CA THR A 824 -18.06 16.02 -6.08
C THR A 824 -17.55 17.45 -6.16
N ALA A 825 -18.34 18.41 -5.67
CA ALA A 825 -17.90 19.79 -5.47
C ALA A 825 -17.31 19.92 -4.06
N THR A 826 -15.98 19.93 -3.98
CA THR A 826 -15.25 20.02 -2.71
C THR A 826 -14.92 21.47 -2.37
N ILE A 827 -15.07 21.85 -1.09
CA ILE A 827 -14.72 23.18 -0.57
C ILE A 827 -13.58 23.09 0.44
N ALA A 828 -12.52 23.86 0.20
CA ALA A 828 -11.33 23.93 1.03
C ALA A 828 -11.05 25.37 1.48
N ALA A 829 -10.69 25.54 2.75
CA ALA A 829 -10.27 26.82 3.32
C ALA A 829 -9.30 26.56 4.48
N ASN A 830 -8.62 27.61 4.95
CA ASN A 830 -7.79 27.54 6.17
C ASN A 830 -8.60 27.01 7.35
N ASN A 831 -8.00 26.16 8.19
CA ASN A 831 -8.65 25.60 9.38
C ASN A 831 -8.99 26.67 10.43
N SER A 832 -8.21 27.76 10.45
CA SER A 832 -8.44 28.90 11.33
C SER A 832 -8.16 30.22 10.63
N VAL A 833 -8.87 31.27 11.06
CA VAL A 833 -8.75 32.64 10.57
C VAL A 833 -8.78 33.62 11.75
N THR A 834 -8.17 34.78 11.58
CA THR A 834 -8.12 35.81 12.65
C THR A 834 -9.35 36.72 12.59
N PRO A 835 -9.84 37.24 13.74
CA PRO A 835 -10.94 38.21 13.77
C PRO A 835 -10.73 39.37 12.79
N GLY A 836 -11.77 39.70 12.02
CA GLY A 836 -11.75 40.80 11.04
C GLY A 836 -10.95 40.55 9.75
N SER A 837 -10.25 39.42 9.61
CA SER A 837 -9.45 39.10 8.41
C SER A 837 -10.31 38.65 7.22
N THR A 838 -9.76 38.82 6.02
CA THR A 838 -10.25 38.21 4.78
C THR A 838 -9.53 36.90 4.50
N PHE A 839 -10.25 35.90 4.00
CA PHE A 839 -9.69 34.59 3.63
C PHE A 839 -10.40 34.01 2.40
N THR A 840 -9.77 33.03 1.77
CA THR A 840 -10.30 32.37 0.57
C THR A 840 -10.78 30.96 0.89
N ALA A 841 -11.97 30.62 0.40
CA ALA A 841 -12.47 29.26 0.27
C ALA A 841 -12.42 28.85 -1.21
N ALA A 842 -11.59 27.86 -1.54
CA ALA A 842 -11.47 27.30 -2.87
C ALA A 842 -12.52 26.20 -3.07
N VAL A 843 -13.19 26.20 -4.22
CA VAL A 843 -14.07 25.11 -4.67
C VAL A 843 -13.39 24.37 -5.81
N SER A 844 -13.30 23.05 -5.69
CA SER A 844 -12.82 22.13 -6.72
C SER A 844 -13.95 21.19 -7.16
N LEU A 845 -13.82 20.68 -8.38
CA LEU A 845 -14.61 19.54 -8.85
C LEU A 845 -13.70 18.31 -8.86
N ASP A 846 -14.07 17.31 -8.08
CA ASP A 846 -13.35 16.05 -7.96
C ASP A 846 -14.03 14.97 -8.81
N SER A 847 -13.23 14.07 -9.38
CA SER A 847 -13.68 12.99 -10.27
C SER A 847 -14.45 13.46 -11.51
N VAL A 848 -13.87 14.44 -12.22
CA VAL A 848 -14.43 14.96 -13.48
C VAL A 848 -14.01 14.06 -14.65
N THR A 849 -14.86 13.09 -15.00
CA THR A 849 -14.61 12.13 -16.10
C THR A 849 -15.01 12.65 -17.48
N GLN A 850 -15.99 13.56 -17.56
CA GLN A 850 -16.36 14.29 -18.76
C GLN A 850 -16.06 15.78 -18.56
N SER A 851 -15.46 16.43 -19.55
CA SER A 851 -15.09 17.85 -19.44
C SER A 851 -16.28 18.74 -19.11
N VAL A 852 -16.15 19.54 -18.05
CA VAL A 852 -17.18 20.49 -17.60
C VAL A 852 -16.94 21.86 -18.22
N TYR A 853 -17.97 22.45 -18.83
CA TYR A 853 -17.91 23.76 -19.50
C TYR A 853 -18.68 24.85 -18.77
N ALA A 854 -19.65 24.51 -17.92
CA ALA A 854 -20.40 25.46 -17.12
C ALA A 854 -20.70 24.90 -15.72
N GLN A 855 -20.84 25.78 -14.73
CA GLN A 855 -21.23 25.43 -13.37
C GLN A 855 -22.35 26.34 -12.83
N ASP A 856 -23.23 25.75 -12.03
CA ASP A 856 -24.22 26.42 -11.19
C ASP A 856 -24.05 25.92 -9.75
N ILE A 857 -23.30 26.69 -8.96
CA ILE A 857 -22.88 26.33 -7.60
C ILE A 857 -23.52 27.30 -6.61
N THR A 858 -24.17 26.78 -5.58
CA THR A 858 -24.70 27.59 -4.46
C THR A 858 -24.00 27.23 -3.17
N LEU A 859 -23.40 28.21 -2.50
CA LEU A 859 -22.87 28.06 -1.15
C LEU A 859 -23.86 28.54 -0.09
N SER A 860 -23.87 27.88 1.05
CA SER A 860 -24.43 28.38 2.31
C SER A 860 -23.30 28.65 3.31
N TYR A 861 -23.37 29.75 4.05
CA TYR A 861 -22.39 30.11 5.07
C TYR A 861 -23.05 30.73 6.31
N ASP A 862 -22.40 30.62 7.46
CA ASP A 862 -22.87 31.26 8.69
C ASP A 862 -22.74 32.78 8.62
N SER A 863 -23.82 33.45 8.21
CA SER A 863 -23.87 34.92 8.05
C SER A 863 -23.71 35.71 9.36
N SER A 864 -23.82 35.06 10.51
CA SER A 864 -23.47 35.65 11.80
C SER A 864 -21.95 35.73 12.01
N VAL A 865 -21.16 34.91 11.31
CA VAL A 865 -19.71 34.77 11.48
C VAL A 865 -18.94 35.40 10.31
N PHE A 866 -19.38 35.15 9.07
CA PHE A 866 -18.69 35.59 7.86
C PHE A 866 -19.54 36.53 7.00
N ASP A 867 -18.89 37.47 6.34
CA ASP A 867 -19.44 38.25 5.23
C ASP A 867 -18.83 37.75 3.91
N TYR A 868 -19.66 37.54 2.90
CA TYR A 868 -19.21 37.26 1.54
C TYR A 868 -18.60 38.53 0.92
N VAL A 869 -17.47 38.39 0.21
CA VAL A 869 -16.77 39.51 -0.43
C VAL A 869 -16.85 39.43 -1.96
N SER A 870 -16.42 38.32 -2.56
CA SER A 870 -16.38 38.15 -4.03
C SER A 870 -16.10 36.70 -4.44
N ALA A 871 -16.36 36.33 -5.70
CA ALA A 871 -15.89 35.09 -6.31
C ALA A 871 -15.02 35.37 -7.55
N ALA A 872 -14.04 34.51 -7.79
CA ALA A 872 -13.22 34.52 -8.99
C ALA A 872 -13.03 33.10 -9.51
N GLY A 873 -12.83 32.94 -10.82
CA GLY A 873 -12.39 31.67 -11.38
C GLY A 873 -11.00 31.30 -10.89
N ALA A 874 -10.73 30.01 -10.72
CA ALA A 874 -9.42 29.53 -10.29
C ALA A 874 -8.30 29.82 -11.31
N THR A 875 -8.66 30.00 -12.59
CA THR A 875 -7.77 30.43 -13.67
C THR A 875 -8.45 31.48 -14.54
N SER A 876 -7.69 32.14 -15.41
CA SER A 876 -8.25 33.11 -16.38
C SER A 876 -9.23 32.50 -17.37
N ASN A 877 -9.21 31.17 -17.57
CA ASN A 877 -10.14 30.47 -18.45
C ASN A 877 -11.50 30.23 -17.78
N ILE A 878 -11.58 30.39 -16.46
CA ILE A 878 -12.82 30.22 -15.71
C ILE A 878 -13.40 31.60 -15.43
N GLN A 879 -14.55 31.89 -16.03
CA GLN A 879 -15.19 33.20 -15.97
C GLN A 879 -16.45 33.09 -15.09
N VAL A 880 -16.50 33.87 -14.01
CA VAL A 880 -17.70 34.03 -13.20
C VAL A 880 -18.63 35.00 -13.93
N LEU A 881 -19.83 34.54 -14.27
CA LEU A 881 -20.80 35.31 -15.07
C LEU A 881 -21.85 36.00 -14.21
N SER A 882 -22.23 35.41 -13.07
CA SER A 882 -23.17 36.02 -12.15
C SER A 882 -22.98 35.52 -10.72
N GLU A 883 -23.22 36.43 -9.76
CA GLU A 883 -23.28 36.16 -8.33
C GLU A 883 -24.63 36.66 -7.80
N ASP A 884 -25.39 35.80 -7.13
CA ASP A 884 -26.62 36.17 -6.40
C ASP A 884 -26.39 36.05 -4.90
N THR A 885 -26.39 37.20 -4.23
CA THR A 885 -26.14 37.38 -2.79
C THR A 885 -27.37 37.93 -2.06
N ALA A 886 -28.56 37.88 -2.68
CA ALA A 886 -29.76 38.53 -2.14
C ALA A 886 -30.21 37.96 -0.79
N THR A 887 -29.87 36.69 -0.49
CA THR A 887 -30.20 36.03 0.77
C THR A 887 -28.96 35.95 1.67
N PRO A 888 -28.95 36.59 2.85
CA PRO A 888 -27.84 36.47 3.80
C PRO A 888 -27.52 35.01 4.13
N GLY A 889 -26.23 34.67 4.12
CA GLY A 889 -25.77 33.30 4.38
C GLY A 889 -25.92 32.36 3.18
N LYS A 890 -26.26 32.89 1.99
CA LYS A 890 -26.23 32.14 0.73
C LYS A 890 -25.59 32.96 -0.38
N VAL A 891 -24.88 32.28 -1.27
CA VAL A 891 -24.42 32.87 -2.53
C VAL A 891 -24.54 31.84 -3.65
N ARG A 892 -25.20 32.20 -4.76
CA ARG A 892 -25.25 31.37 -5.97
C ARG A 892 -24.35 31.97 -7.04
N ILE A 893 -23.53 31.13 -7.64
CA ILE A 893 -22.50 31.50 -8.61
C ILE A 893 -22.73 30.71 -9.89
N ILE A 894 -22.83 31.42 -11.01
CA ILE A 894 -22.82 30.82 -12.35
C ILE A 894 -21.48 31.15 -12.99
N SER A 895 -20.76 30.11 -13.45
CA SER A 895 -19.46 30.26 -14.10
C SER A 895 -19.33 29.37 -15.33
N VAL A 896 -18.37 29.69 -16.19
CA VAL A 896 -18.04 28.93 -17.40
C VAL A 896 -16.54 28.69 -17.50
N ASN A 897 -16.14 27.55 -18.08
CA ASN A 897 -14.74 27.21 -18.34
C ASN A 897 -14.48 27.22 -19.85
N ILE A 898 -13.74 28.21 -20.32
CA ILE A 898 -13.33 28.32 -21.72
C ILE A 898 -12.26 27.25 -22.00
N GLY A 899 -12.63 26.25 -22.80
CA GLY A 899 -11.79 25.07 -23.09
C GLY A 899 -12.12 23.81 -22.28
N GLY A 900 -13.07 23.90 -21.34
CA GLY A 900 -13.48 22.79 -20.47
C GLY A 900 -12.48 22.47 -19.37
N VAL A 901 -12.93 21.79 -18.31
CA VAL A 901 -12.09 21.27 -17.23
C VAL A 901 -12.37 19.79 -17.00
N ALA A 902 -11.34 18.99 -16.78
CA ALA A 902 -11.41 17.56 -16.45
C ALA A 902 -10.24 17.17 -15.55
N GLY A 903 -10.37 16.08 -14.80
CA GLY A 903 -9.32 15.59 -13.89
C GLY A 903 -9.83 15.05 -12.56
N THR A 904 -8.90 14.62 -11.73
CA THR A 904 -9.16 13.97 -10.42
C THR A 904 -9.60 14.95 -9.34
N SER A 905 -9.00 16.14 -9.30
CA SER A 905 -9.42 17.28 -8.48
C SER A 905 -9.04 18.56 -9.20
N THR A 906 -10.03 19.27 -9.73
CA THR A 906 -9.82 20.46 -10.55
C THR A 906 -10.38 21.70 -9.87
N PRO A 907 -9.54 22.64 -9.41
CA PRO A 907 -10.00 23.91 -8.86
C PRO A 907 -10.83 24.70 -9.88
N VAL A 908 -11.99 25.20 -9.45
CA VAL A 908 -12.90 25.96 -10.31
C VAL A 908 -13.16 27.38 -9.81
N LEU A 909 -13.35 27.58 -8.51
CA LEU A 909 -13.67 28.91 -7.94
C LEU A 909 -12.80 29.21 -6.73
N ASN A 910 -12.39 30.47 -6.59
CA ASN A 910 -11.80 31.03 -5.39
C ASN A 910 -12.77 32.06 -4.82
N ILE A 911 -13.28 31.81 -3.62
CA ILE A 911 -14.34 32.62 -3.02
C ILE A 911 -13.80 33.33 -1.79
N THR A 912 -13.89 34.65 -1.78
CA THR A 912 -13.34 35.48 -0.70
C THR A 912 -14.43 35.77 0.33
N PHE A 913 -14.12 35.48 1.58
CA PHE A 913 -14.92 35.79 2.75
C PHE A 913 -14.15 36.71 3.70
N LYS A 914 -14.88 37.40 4.58
CA LYS A 914 -14.33 38.19 5.68
C LYS A 914 -14.98 37.77 7.00
N VAL A 915 -14.18 37.65 8.06
CA VAL A 915 -14.72 37.49 9.42
C VAL A 915 -15.43 38.78 9.83
N LYS A 916 -16.71 38.66 10.22
CA LYS A 916 -17.53 39.80 10.64
C LYS A 916 -16.92 40.48 11.88
N SER A 917 -17.04 41.81 11.93
CA SER A 917 -16.47 42.61 13.03
C SER A 917 -17.03 42.16 14.39
N GLY A 918 -16.16 42.02 15.38
CA GLY A 918 -16.52 41.59 16.75
C GLY A 918 -16.67 40.08 16.94
N VAL A 919 -16.54 39.26 15.88
CA VAL A 919 -16.60 37.80 15.98
C VAL A 919 -15.23 37.23 16.34
N GLN A 920 -15.18 36.45 17.42
CA GLN A 920 -13.96 35.81 17.95
C GLN A 920 -14.32 34.58 18.78
N ASN A 921 -13.35 33.66 18.97
CA ASN A 921 -13.49 32.45 19.79
C ASN A 921 -14.74 31.61 19.47
N THR A 922 -15.06 31.49 18.18
CA THR A 922 -16.21 30.73 17.69
C THR A 922 -15.82 29.97 16.43
N THR A 923 -16.67 29.06 15.98
CA THR A 923 -16.58 28.47 14.64
C THR A 923 -17.65 29.05 13.73
N GLY A 924 -17.42 28.95 12.43
CA GLY A 924 -18.45 29.14 11.41
C GLY A 924 -18.25 28.14 10.26
N THR A 925 -19.34 27.76 9.61
CA THR A 925 -19.33 26.78 8.52
C THR A 925 -19.64 27.44 7.18
N ILE A 926 -18.98 26.94 6.13
CA ILE A 926 -19.28 27.22 4.72
C ILE A 926 -19.51 25.87 4.04
N ALA A 927 -20.62 25.72 3.32
CA ALA A 927 -21.00 24.48 2.65
C ALA A 927 -21.41 24.72 1.21
N VAL A 928 -21.06 23.80 0.32
CA VAL A 928 -21.67 23.72 -1.00
C VAL A 928 -23.07 23.12 -0.80
N SER A 929 -24.11 23.90 -1.07
CA SER A 929 -25.50 23.49 -0.89
C SER A 929 -26.18 23.07 -2.20
N GLN A 930 -25.56 23.40 -3.34
CA GLN A 930 -25.91 22.90 -4.67
C GLN A 930 -24.67 22.95 -5.57
N ALA A 931 -24.49 21.96 -6.43
CA ALA A 931 -23.51 21.99 -7.50
C ALA A 931 -24.03 21.24 -8.73
N LYS A 932 -24.25 21.96 -9.83
CA LYS A 932 -24.59 21.39 -11.14
C LYS A 932 -23.55 21.78 -12.16
N THR A 933 -23.23 20.87 -13.07
CA THR A 933 -22.22 21.07 -14.12
C THR A 933 -22.80 20.76 -15.49
N GLY A 934 -22.43 21.53 -16.52
CA GLY A 934 -22.81 21.31 -17.91
C GLY A 934 -21.67 20.76 -18.75
N GLY A 935 -21.91 19.65 -19.46
CA GLY A 935 -21.00 19.04 -20.43
C GLY A 935 -21.07 19.66 -21.83
N PRO A 936 -20.17 19.26 -22.76
CA PRO A 936 -20.10 19.81 -24.13
C PRO A 936 -21.33 19.49 -24.99
N ASP A 937 -22.05 18.42 -24.65
CA ASP A 937 -23.28 17.96 -25.31
C ASP A 937 -24.56 18.57 -24.71
N GLY A 938 -24.43 19.42 -23.69
CA GLY A 938 -25.55 19.99 -22.94
C GLY A 938 -26.06 19.12 -21.80
N THR A 939 -25.40 17.99 -21.50
CA THR A 939 -25.75 17.14 -20.36
C THR A 939 -25.52 17.88 -19.05
N VAL A 940 -26.48 17.78 -18.11
CA VAL A 940 -26.37 18.38 -16.78
C VAL A 940 -26.12 17.28 -15.74
N THR A 941 -24.98 17.36 -15.06
CA THR A 941 -24.62 16.44 -13.97
C THR A 941 -24.74 17.17 -12.63
N THR A 942 -25.30 16.51 -11.63
CA THR A 942 -25.33 17.04 -10.25
C THR A 942 -24.16 16.45 -9.49
N ALA A 943 -23.33 17.30 -8.92
CA ALA A 943 -22.19 16.88 -8.11
C ALA A 943 -22.61 16.65 -6.66
N ALA A 944 -21.97 15.68 -5.99
CA ALA A 944 -22.05 15.55 -4.54
C ALA A 944 -21.47 16.80 -3.86
N LEU A 945 -21.88 17.02 -2.61
CA LEU A 945 -21.69 18.28 -1.89
C LEU A 945 -20.72 18.12 -0.72
N SER A 946 -20.07 19.21 -0.31
CA SER A 946 -19.12 19.21 0.81
C SER A 946 -19.30 20.43 1.71
N SER A 947 -18.68 20.40 2.90
CA SER A 947 -18.68 21.54 3.82
C SER A 947 -17.35 21.67 4.55
N LYS A 948 -17.06 22.89 5.02
CA LYS A 948 -15.88 23.24 5.80
C LYS A 948 -16.28 24.07 7.01
N THR A 949 -15.92 23.59 8.19
CA THR A 949 -15.99 24.35 9.44
C THR A 949 -14.64 25.03 9.70
N ILE A 950 -14.68 26.31 10.08
CA ILE A 950 -13.52 27.18 10.24
C ILE A 950 -13.56 27.79 11.64
N SER A 951 -12.43 27.77 12.34
CA SER A 951 -12.28 28.40 13.66
C SER A 951 -11.87 29.88 13.55
N VAL A 952 -12.50 30.75 14.32
CA VAL A 952 -12.15 32.17 14.46
C VAL A 952 -11.41 32.38 15.78
N GLY A 953 -10.15 32.79 15.71
CA GLY A 953 -9.28 33.00 16.88
C GLY A 953 -9.65 34.21 17.76
N ALA A 954 -8.78 34.54 18.72
CA ALA A 954 -8.90 35.74 19.57
C ALA A 954 -8.15 36.94 18.98
N ILE A 955 -8.55 38.17 19.35
CA ILE A 955 -7.76 39.39 19.06
C ILE A 955 -6.45 39.32 19.85
N GLN A 956 -5.30 39.38 19.17
CA GLN A 956 -3.99 39.39 19.81
C GLN A 956 -3.71 40.77 20.42
N LEU A 957 -3.42 40.81 21.73
CA LEU A 957 -3.10 42.01 22.51
C LEU A 957 -1.62 42.38 22.32
N ASP A 958 -1.31 43.59 21.81
CA ASP A 958 0.06 44.03 21.56
C ASP A 958 0.63 44.83 22.75
N LYS A 959 1.62 44.24 23.44
CA LYS A 959 2.31 44.83 24.60
C LYS A 959 3.75 45.24 24.29
N THR A 960 4.17 45.19 23.02
CA THR A 960 5.58 45.31 22.62
C THR A 960 6.18 46.67 23.04
N ALA A 961 5.48 47.77 22.74
CA ALA A 961 5.94 49.11 23.10
C ALA A 961 5.97 49.36 24.62
N LEU A 962 5.01 48.80 25.36
CA LEU A 962 4.98 48.85 26.83
C LEU A 962 6.18 48.11 27.43
N ASN A 963 6.51 46.91 26.92
CA ASN A 963 7.67 46.12 27.37
C ASN A 963 9.01 46.84 27.14
N ALA A 964 9.18 47.45 25.96
CA ALA A 964 10.38 48.21 25.65
C ALA A 964 10.54 49.43 26.58
N THR A 965 9.43 50.14 26.84
CA THR A 965 9.43 51.33 27.71
C THR A 965 9.67 50.96 29.18
N ILE A 966 9.09 49.86 29.68
CA ILE A 966 9.40 49.30 31.01
C ILE A 966 10.90 49.03 31.13
N THR A 967 11.49 48.38 30.11
CA THR A 967 12.91 48.06 30.10
C THR A 967 13.77 49.33 30.18
N SER A 968 13.47 50.34 29.36
CA SER A 968 14.18 51.63 29.38
C SER A 968 14.03 52.37 30.72
N ALA A 969 12.83 52.36 31.30
CA ALA A 969 12.58 52.94 32.61
C ALA A 969 13.37 52.22 33.73
N GLN A 970 13.41 50.89 33.69
CA GLN A 970 14.16 50.07 34.64
C GLN A 970 15.67 50.34 34.53
N SER A 971 16.21 50.44 33.31
CA SER A 971 17.62 50.78 33.08
C SER A 971 17.94 52.17 33.64
N LEU A 972 17.08 53.17 33.39
CA LEU A 972 17.24 54.51 33.93
C LEU A 972 17.20 54.53 35.47
N TYR A 973 16.24 53.83 36.06
CA TYR A 973 16.13 53.66 37.51
C TYR A 973 17.38 53.01 38.12
N ASN A 974 17.88 51.95 37.50
CA ASN A 974 19.07 51.22 37.97
C ASN A 974 20.33 52.08 37.87
N ALA A 975 20.49 52.85 36.79
CA ALA A 975 21.64 53.72 36.58
C ALA A 975 21.63 54.99 37.46
N ALA A 976 20.44 55.44 37.90
CA ALA A 976 20.32 56.66 38.69
C ALA A 976 20.95 56.50 40.09
N ILE A 977 21.91 57.36 40.42
CA ILE A 977 22.56 57.38 41.74
C ILE A 977 21.82 58.37 42.64
N VAL A 978 21.46 57.94 43.85
CA VAL A 978 20.82 58.80 44.84
C VAL A 978 21.87 59.63 45.56
N GLY A 979 21.61 60.92 45.71
CA GLY A 979 22.44 61.83 46.50
C GLY A 979 22.20 63.29 46.16
N THR A 980 23.11 64.15 46.61
CA THR A 980 22.99 65.62 46.49
C THR A 980 23.98 66.22 45.48
N ARG A 981 24.85 65.40 44.87
CA ARG A 981 25.82 65.89 43.89
C ARG A 981 25.17 66.10 42.51
N PRO A 982 25.77 66.92 41.64
CA PRO A 982 25.29 67.13 40.28
C PRO A 982 25.14 65.81 39.51
N GLY A 983 24.04 65.64 38.79
CA GLY A 983 23.70 64.42 38.06
C GLY A 983 23.17 63.26 38.93
N GLN A 984 23.12 63.41 40.26
CA GLN A 984 22.43 62.50 41.17
C GLN A 984 20.96 62.89 41.33
N TYR A 985 20.14 61.97 41.83
CA TYR A 985 18.69 62.13 41.92
C TYR A 985 18.22 62.08 43.38
N PRO A 986 17.18 62.83 43.76
CA PRO A 986 16.52 62.66 45.06
C PRO A 986 15.92 61.26 45.22
N GLN A 987 16.00 60.69 46.43
CA GLN A 987 15.43 59.37 46.73
C GLN A 987 13.92 59.31 46.37
N ALA A 988 13.17 60.34 46.73
CA ALA A 988 11.72 60.40 46.47
C ALA A 988 11.38 60.36 44.98
N ALA A 989 12.20 60.97 44.11
CA ALA A 989 11.99 60.93 42.67
C ALA A 989 12.27 59.52 42.12
N LYS A 990 13.30 58.86 42.63
CA LYS A 990 13.65 57.49 42.27
C LYS A 990 12.54 56.51 42.68
N ASP A 991 12.00 56.67 43.88
CA ASP A 991 10.87 55.86 44.37
C ASP A 991 9.59 56.08 43.54
N ALA A 992 9.32 57.32 43.12
CA ALA A 992 8.17 57.64 42.26
C ALA A 992 8.27 56.97 40.87
N LEU A 993 9.47 56.97 40.27
CA LEU A 993 9.71 56.25 39.01
C LEU A 993 9.50 54.73 39.19
N LEU A 994 9.97 54.16 40.30
CA LEU A 994 9.74 52.74 40.61
C LEU A 994 8.24 52.41 40.71
N GLY A 995 7.45 53.28 41.34
CA GLY A 995 5.99 53.12 41.42
C GLY A 995 5.31 53.09 40.05
N ALA A 996 5.71 53.98 39.14
CA ALA A 996 5.20 54.01 37.77
C ALA A 996 5.59 52.75 36.97
N ILE A 997 6.85 52.29 37.10
CA ILE A 997 7.34 51.06 36.49
C ILE A 997 6.50 49.86 36.97
N ASN A 998 6.26 49.73 38.27
CA ASN A 998 5.49 48.62 38.84
C ASN A 998 4.04 48.62 38.36
N THR A 999 3.43 49.80 38.20
CA THR A 999 2.07 49.93 37.67
C THR A 999 1.99 49.47 36.20
N ALA A 1000 2.97 49.87 35.38
CA ALA A 1000 3.06 49.42 34.00
C ALA A 1000 3.29 47.90 33.88
N ILE A 1001 4.12 47.34 34.77
CA ILE A 1001 4.33 45.89 34.88
C ILE A 1001 3.03 45.15 35.24
N ALA A 1002 2.24 45.66 36.19
CA ALA A 1002 0.97 45.03 36.56
C ALA A 1002 -0.02 44.94 35.38
N ILE A 1003 -0.07 45.96 34.51
CA ILE A 1003 -0.89 45.93 33.29
C ILE A 1003 -0.30 45.00 32.23
N ARG A 1004 1.03 44.98 32.08
CA ARG A 1004 1.72 44.03 31.21
C ARG A 1004 1.42 42.59 31.62
N ASP A 1005 1.41 42.27 32.90
CA ASP A 1005 1.23 40.90 33.41
C ASP A 1005 -0.23 40.50 33.56
N ASN A 1006 -1.18 41.44 33.45
CA ASN A 1006 -2.60 41.14 33.45
C ASN A 1006 -3.03 40.50 32.11
N ALA A 1007 -3.38 39.22 32.16
CA ALA A 1007 -3.87 38.44 31.02
C ALA A 1007 -5.23 38.93 30.48
N SER A 1008 -6.00 39.66 31.28
CA SER A 1008 -7.32 40.23 30.92
C SER A 1008 -7.26 41.71 30.56
N ALA A 1009 -6.06 42.29 30.43
CA ALA A 1009 -5.93 43.69 30.02
C ALA A 1009 -6.48 43.91 28.60
N THR A 1010 -7.15 45.03 28.37
CA THR A 1010 -7.54 45.49 27.04
C THR A 1010 -6.43 46.31 26.39
N GLN A 1011 -6.43 46.44 25.06
CA GLN A 1011 -5.41 47.24 24.37
C GLN A 1011 -5.42 48.71 24.85
N ALA A 1012 -6.60 49.26 25.11
CA ALA A 1012 -6.73 50.61 25.67
C ALA A 1012 -6.05 50.76 27.04
N GLN A 1013 -6.06 49.72 27.88
CA GLN A 1013 -5.35 49.73 29.17
C GLN A 1013 -3.83 49.66 28.98
N VAL A 1014 -3.36 48.89 27.99
CA VAL A 1014 -1.93 48.81 27.63
C VAL A 1014 -1.42 50.16 27.11
N ASP A 1015 -2.17 50.80 26.21
CA ASP A 1015 -1.80 52.10 25.62
C ASP A 1015 -1.79 53.21 26.68
N SER A 1016 -2.76 53.20 27.61
CA SER A 1016 -2.81 54.15 28.73
C SER A 1016 -1.62 53.98 29.68
N ALA A 1017 -1.25 52.75 30.02
CA ALA A 1017 -0.10 52.46 30.87
C ALA A 1017 1.22 52.92 30.23
N LEU A 1018 1.36 52.77 28.91
CA LEU A 1018 2.51 53.26 28.16
C LEU A 1018 2.65 54.78 28.24
N ALA A 1019 1.55 55.53 28.05
CA ALA A 1019 1.56 56.99 28.13
C ALA A 1019 1.95 57.50 29.54
N VAL A 1020 1.44 56.87 30.60
CA VAL A 1020 1.75 57.22 31.99
C VAL A 1020 3.22 56.94 32.33
N LEU A 1021 3.75 55.79 31.89
CA LEU A 1021 5.15 55.44 32.15
C LEU A 1021 6.11 56.41 31.45
N ASN A 1022 5.87 56.76 30.19
CA ASN A 1022 6.69 57.74 29.47
C ASN A 1022 6.71 59.11 30.18
N THR A 1023 5.55 59.60 30.61
CA THR A 1023 5.45 60.86 31.37
C THR A 1023 6.25 60.80 32.68
N SER A 1024 6.24 59.64 33.35
CA SER A 1024 6.97 59.43 34.61
C SER A 1024 8.49 59.38 34.41
N ILE A 1025 8.95 58.78 33.30
CA ILE A 1025 10.36 58.79 32.90
C ILE A 1025 10.85 60.23 32.69
N ASP A 1026 10.09 61.04 31.95
CA ASP A 1026 10.47 62.42 31.65
C ASP A 1026 10.50 63.28 32.92
N THR A 1027 9.52 63.09 33.80
CA THR A 1027 9.48 63.74 35.11
C THR A 1027 10.70 63.37 35.95
N PHE A 1028 11.06 62.08 36.00
CA PHE A 1028 12.22 61.61 36.75
C PHE A 1028 13.52 62.23 36.25
N LYS A 1029 13.76 62.24 34.93
CA LYS A 1029 14.97 62.84 34.33
C LYS A 1029 15.13 64.31 34.71
N ALA A 1030 14.03 65.05 34.83
CA ALA A 1030 14.05 66.46 35.21
C ALA A 1030 14.47 66.72 36.66
N THR A 1031 14.48 65.71 37.54
CA THR A 1031 14.85 65.85 38.97
C THR A 1031 16.35 65.71 39.26
N ALA A 1032 17.19 65.53 38.23
CA ALA A 1032 18.63 65.44 38.42
C ALA A 1032 19.19 66.75 39.00
N ASN A 1033 19.98 66.66 40.07
CA ASN A 1033 20.62 67.80 40.71
C ASN A 1033 21.57 68.53 39.74
N LYS A 1034 21.56 69.86 39.75
CA LYS A 1034 22.39 70.70 38.86
C LYS A 1034 23.79 70.94 39.45
N SER A 1035 24.76 71.24 38.57
CA SER A 1035 26.14 71.61 38.92
C SER A 1035 26.22 72.97 39.59
N THR A 1036 26.89 73.06 40.74
CA THR A 1036 27.12 74.33 41.44
C THR A 1036 28.31 75.13 40.88
N ASP A 1037 29.14 74.52 40.05
CA ASP A 1037 30.06 75.21 39.14
C ASP A 1037 29.25 75.68 37.92
N ILE A 1038 28.89 76.95 37.92
CA ILE A 1038 27.99 77.58 36.95
C ILE A 1038 28.79 78.23 35.81
N ASN A 1039 30.00 78.70 36.10
CA ASN A 1039 30.88 79.28 35.09
C ASN A 1039 31.68 78.23 34.31
N GLY A 1040 31.72 76.98 34.79
CA GLY A 1040 32.39 75.84 34.17
C GLY A 1040 33.91 75.86 34.30
N ASP A 1041 34.46 76.56 35.29
CA ASP A 1041 35.91 76.67 35.52
C ASP A 1041 36.51 75.48 36.29
N GLY A 1042 35.66 74.59 36.81
CA GLY A 1042 36.04 73.38 37.51
C GLY A 1042 36.03 73.51 39.04
N ASP A 1043 35.86 74.71 39.61
CA ASP A 1043 35.89 74.96 41.06
C ASP A 1043 34.67 75.77 41.52
N THR A 1044 33.75 75.17 42.30
CA THR A 1044 32.64 75.94 42.90
C THR A 1044 33.15 76.94 43.93
N ASN A 1045 33.05 78.24 43.64
CA ASN A 1045 33.53 79.29 44.52
C ASN A 1045 32.61 80.53 44.54
N VAL A 1046 33.04 81.61 45.18
CA VAL A 1046 32.23 82.85 45.29
C VAL A 1046 31.91 83.49 43.92
N GLY A 1047 32.64 83.14 42.86
CA GLY A 1047 32.35 83.50 41.48
C GLY A 1047 31.05 82.88 40.96
N ASP A 1048 30.79 81.60 41.23
CA ASP A 1048 29.54 80.94 40.85
C ASP A 1048 28.36 81.48 41.65
N LEU A 1049 28.56 81.72 42.95
CA LEU A 1049 27.56 82.35 43.80
C LEU A 1049 27.22 83.76 43.31
N ALA A 1050 28.20 84.51 42.79
CA ALA A 1050 27.98 85.81 42.18
C ALA A 1050 27.13 85.73 40.90
N ILE A 1051 27.24 84.65 40.12
CA ILE A 1051 26.39 84.44 38.93
C ILE A 1051 24.93 84.21 39.35
N VAL A 1052 24.68 83.40 40.39
CA VAL A 1052 23.33 83.24 40.94
C VAL A 1052 22.81 84.56 41.50
N ALA A 1053 23.63 85.30 42.26
CA ALA A 1053 23.25 86.59 42.83
C ALA A 1053 22.94 87.64 41.75
N TYR A 1054 23.68 87.63 40.64
CA TYR A 1054 23.44 88.52 39.50
C TYR A 1054 22.08 88.27 38.83
N HIS A 1055 21.57 87.05 38.92
CA HIS A 1055 20.27 86.66 38.38
C HIS A 1055 19.16 86.60 39.44
N TYR A 1056 19.44 86.94 40.69
CA TYR A 1056 18.50 86.91 41.81
C TYR A 1056 17.24 87.75 41.55
N GLY A 1057 16.08 87.19 41.90
CA GLY A 1057 14.76 87.78 41.72
C GLY A 1057 14.12 87.55 40.35
N LYS A 1058 14.82 86.89 39.41
CA LYS A 1058 14.26 86.53 38.10
C LYS A 1058 13.42 85.25 38.17
N ASN A 1059 12.51 85.09 37.22
CA ASN A 1059 11.68 83.89 37.07
C ASN A 1059 11.37 83.61 35.60
N SER A 1060 10.65 82.52 35.31
CA SER A 1060 10.34 82.10 33.93
C SER A 1060 9.64 83.13 33.04
N THR A 1061 9.08 84.20 33.61
CA THR A 1061 8.47 85.30 32.85
C THR A 1061 9.42 86.47 32.58
N SER A 1062 10.62 86.47 33.17
CA SER A 1062 11.65 87.49 32.91
C SER A 1062 12.10 87.44 31.45
N ALA A 1063 12.23 88.61 30.80
CA ALA A 1063 12.59 88.71 29.39
C ALA A 1063 13.93 88.04 29.01
N ASP A 1064 14.85 87.91 29.97
CA ASP A 1064 16.15 87.26 29.81
C ASP A 1064 16.25 85.91 30.53
N TRP A 1065 15.11 85.28 30.85
CA TRP A 1065 15.07 83.98 31.55
C TRP A 1065 15.91 82.90 30.87
N ALA A 1066 15.95 82.86 29.53
CA ALA A 1066 16.74 81.89 28.79
C ALA A 1066 18.24 81.92 29.15
N LYS A 1067 18.77 83.09 29.56
CA LYS A 1067 20.13 83.24 30.08
C LYS A 1067 20.18 83.02 31.59
N ALA A 1068 19.18 83.52 32.31
CA ALA A 1068 19.15 83.46 33.78
C ALA A 1068 18.93 82.04 34.33
N LYS A 1069 18.18 81.18 33.63
CA LYS A 1069 17.78 79.83 34.09
C LYS A 1069 18.92 78.87 34.44
N VAL A 1070 20.16 79.22 34.09
CA VAL A 1070 21.35 78.48 34.52
C VAL A 1070 21.57 78.60 36.04
N ALA A 1071 21.14 79.71 36.63
CA ALA A 1071 21.22 80.01 38.06
C ALA A 1071 19.97 79.58 38.85
N ASP A 1072 18.95 79.00 38.19
CA ASP A 1072 17.82 78.33 38.85
C ASP A 1072 18.28 76.91 39.19
N MET A 1073 18.78 76.73 40.41
CA MET A 1073 19.49 75.53 40.84
C MET A 1073 18.53 74.43 41.30
N ASN A 1074 17.37 74.81 41.82
CA ASN A 1074 16.34 73.87 42.27
C ASN A 1074 15.24 73.59 41.22
N ALA A 1075 15.31 74.25 40.05
CA ALA A 1075 14.38 74.14 38.93
C ALA A 1075 12.93 74.56 39.24
N ASP A 1076 12.72 75.47 40.20
CA ASP A 1076 11.39 75.97 40.56
C ASP A 1076 10.89 77.12 39.66
N ASN A 1077 11.66 77.42 38.60
CA ASN A 1077 11.44 78.50 37.65
C ASN A 1077 11.57 79.91 38.24
N LYS A 1078 12.28 80.04 39.35
CA LYS A 1078 12.67 81.30 39.98
C LYS A 1078 14.15 81.22 40.37
N ILE A 1079 14.75 82.37 40.63
CA ILE A 1079 16.11 82.45 41.17
C ILE A 1079 16.01 83.24 42.45
N ASP A 1080 16.00 82.55 43.57
CA ASP A 1080 15.78 83.13 44.88
C ASP A 1080 16.84 82.68 45.90
N ILE A 1081 16.53 82.84 47.19
CA ILE A 1081 17.49 82.57 48.25
C ILE A 1081 17.87 81.10 48.34
N TRP A 1082 16.99 80.21 47.88
CA TRP A 1082 17.25 78.78 47.86
C TRP A 1082 18.29 78.40 46.81
N ASP A 1083 18.30 79.07 45.66
CA ASP A 1083 19.32 78.85 44.63
C ASP A 1083 20.69 79.37 45.07
N LEU A 1084 20.71 80.53 45.72
CA LEU A 1084 21.92 81.05 46.37
C LEU A 1084 22.43 80.10 47.44
N ALA A 1085 21.54 79.60 48.31
CA ALA A 1085 21.90 78.64 49.35
C ALA A 1085 22.41 77.33 48.75
N TYR A 1086 21.81 76.87 47.65
CA TYR A 1086 22.22 75.65 46.94
C TYR A 1086 23.68 75.71 46.47
N VAL A 1087 24.14 76.84 45.95
CA VAL A 1087 25.56 77.04 45.57
C VAL A 1087 26.43 77.35 46.78
N ALA A 1088 25.96 78.19 47.72
CA ALA A 1088 26.76 78.60 48.86
C ALA A 1088 27.14 77.43 49.79
N THR A 1089 26.27 76.43 49.93
CA THR A 1089 26.54 75.25 50.77
C THR A 1089 27.55 74.27 50.18
N THR A 1090 27.99 74.48 48.93
CA THR A 1090 28.98 73.62 48.25
C THR A 1090 30.33 74.33 48.03
N ILE A 1091 30.45 75.60 48.42
CA ILE A 1091 31.73 76.32 48.48
C ILE A 1091 32.51 75.85 49.72
N ASN A 1092 33.73 75.35 49.53
CA ASN A 1092 34.63 74.94 50.61
C ASN A 1092 35.55 76.06 51.10
#